data_AF-A0A2H0A8T0-F1
#
_entry.id   AF-A0A2H0A8T0-F1
#
_cell.length_a   1.000
_cell.length_b   1.000
_cell.length_c   1.000
_cell.angle_alpha   90.00
_cell.angle_beta   90.00
_cell.angle_gamma   90.00
#
_symmetry.space_group_name_H-M   'P 1'
#
loop_
_entity.id
_entity.type
_entity.pdbx_description
1 polymer ?
#
loop_
_entity_poly.entity_id
_entity_poly.type
_entity_poly.pdbx_seq_one_letter_code
_entity_poly.pdbx_strand_id
1 'polypeptide(L)'
;MVQILEKKIFSALNDRIRIELSEDETRAYLVINSQTGINPVHTKDGMPELKEIVNALTELRIQDILVSVIQDALKDGATDKPLLIAKGLPPTKGKDASFIYRFGSYPEDREIDVFPGQLLAVKRPPTIGKSGIKVTGEIIPPLHGRNITITSGRNTFITNDGISVFALEKGKVHWKGNSIFVDEMLEVSGDVDNTTGDISFKGTVIVAGEVKDGFTIKTDGDINIDGNVGACTLESAGDIIIKGSVHGKGAAQIYAEGKISVHSICEADIQAKRDVIVEKSIENSTVFARNIHIDNGFIYGGEITALSGIIAKRIGMTGSEVVTDIHLKEGGEVVCAQVYPKTRITMGEKLIEINNSQPVTDVRYTHPLGKILESRAAITEEIKPDERASRIFAEKTFSVLLRATSLLDARDIGARLLNLAPSEVDSQIVNRSESEDNLFLIRIFRLGVIGKWLELKRKEPAFGICSDQNGHFEFMNTETGLFLTISPSLGNGRKISCEEVLAYIKTHDFGEVDEQLVEKTVNEALNIPIRIGKRRRVSHIDGSFQIEVLPTLTKVLIFVVPPKPGGVAIQYEEVMEELKANGVICGIKEDVLSEIIDPNYRPYGPVTIAEETFPVQGAPAQIEFKFKTQKKITLTEDEHGRIDFKSLNLIENVKAGQILAVKTPPGEGITGKLVNGKETLARPGPDIKMPIGRNIYVAANNTQIRASIDGHVLLSGGKINVENTLIIPGNVDYSTGSIYFLGSVVVKGDVLDEFQVEAAGDILVHGSVGKCFLSAGGSIAIGEGVKGKNVARLFAGQNVIAKYIEHATIEARDDVRVLEEILHSKVDAGNRVLLEGKKRGVIIGGLTRAGIEITTKELGCTAGIKTIVEVGGSPRTRQELASLQSVYQQKINIYQQLELNIAHLQKQRAEGKLSLDGEMKLKRLLWTHKKLTARMERYTNQKEFMETRLKRAEPGVINVSGCLSPNVTVTTKTATLIINDPCNAVSLGFNGIGVGMYPFGGYKEPIEVAEG
;
A
#
# COMPACT_ATOMS: atom_id res chain seq x y z
N MET A 1 -17.63 1.92 -31.76
CA MET A 1 -17.95 0.60 -32.31
C MET A 1 -19.46 0.50 -32.49
N VAL A 2 -19.91 0.70 -33.72
CA VAL A 2 -21.23 0.30 -34.20
C VAL A 2 -21.16 -1.22 -34.31
N GLN A 3 -21.78 -1.95 -33.38
CA GLN A 3 -22.03 -3.38 -33.55
C GLN A 3 -23.55 -3.54 -33.60
N ILE A 4 -23.99 -3.90 -34.80
CA ILE A 4 -25.36 -4.22 -35.16
C ILE A 4 -25.79 -5.39 -34.26
N LEU A 5 -26.66 -5.12 -33.28
CA LEU A 5 -27.48 -6.18 -32.66
C LEU A 5 -28.35 -6.75 -33.77
N GLU A 6 -28.31 -8.06 -33.98
CA GLU A 6 -29.21 -8.76 -34.89
C GLU A 6 -30.62 -8.73 -34.29
N LYS A 7 -31.40 -7.71 -34.62
CA LYS A 7 -32.78 -7.56 -34.16
C LYS A 7 -33.68 -8.57 -34.87
N LYS A 8 -34.45 -9.35 -34.09
CA LYS A 8 -35.55 -10.16 -34.65
C LYS A 8 -36.70 -9.25 -35.08
N ILE A 9 -37.05 -9.28 -36.36
CA ILE A 9 -38.22 -8.61 -36.93
C ILE A 9 -39.38 -9.61 -36.91
N PHE A 10 -40.45 -9.32 -36.17
CA PHE A 10 -41.55 -10.28 -35.96
C PHE A 10 -42.77 -10.04 -36.86
N SER A 11 -43.07 -8.79 -37.23
CA SER A 11 -44.13 -8.51 -38.20
C SER A 11 -43.96 -7.12 -38.84
N ALA A 12 -44.27 -7.06 -40.13
CA ALA A 12 -44.54 -5.82 -40.85
C ALA A 12 -46.06 -5.76 -41.06
N LEU A 13 -46.73 -4.75 -40.51
CA LEU A 13 -48.15 -4.51 -40.76
C LEU A 13 -48.39 -4.05 -42.20
N ASN A 14 -47.41 -3.35 -42.79
CA ASN A 14 -47.26 -2.98 -44.19
C ASN A 14 -45.82 -2.50 -44.46
N ASP A 15 -45.50 -2.08 -45.70
CA ASP A 15 -44.15 -1.59 -46.07
C ASP A 15 -43.68 -0.35 -45.27
N ARG A 16 -44.57 0.28 -44.50
CA ARG A 16 -44.31 1.50 -43.73
C ARG A 16 -44.10 1.25 -42.23
N ILE A 17 -44.62 0.18 -41.62
CA ILE A 17 -44.55 -0.05 -40.17
C ILE A 17 -43.96 -1.43 -39.84
N ARG A 18 -42.90 -1.44 -39.02
CA ARG A 18 -42.27 -2.67 -38.50
C ARG A 18 -42.15 -2.66 -36.98
N ILE A 19 -42.32 -3.83 -36.38
CA ILE A 19 -42.12 -4.04 -34.94
C ILE A 19 -40.81 -4.82 -34.73
N GLU A 20 -39.90 -4.25 -33.95
CA GLU A 20 -38.60 -4.81 -33.60
C GLU A 20 -38.55 -5.16 -32.11
N LEU A 21 -38.08 -6.36 -31.77
CA LEU A 21 -37.78 -6.73 -30.38
C LEU A 21 -36.28 -6.59 -30.09
N SER A 22 -35.92 -6.30 -28.84
CA SER A 22 -34.54 -6.42 -28.37
C SER A 22 -34.10 -7.91 -28.32
N GLU A 23 -32.79 -8.18 -28.35
CA GLU A 23 -32.23 -9.55 -28.32
C GLU A 23 -32.69 -10.38 -27.11
N ASP A 24 -32.88 -9.74 -25.96
CA ASP A 24 -33.40 -10.33 -24.73
C ASP A 24 -34.94 -10.33 -24.65
N GLU A 25 -35.61 -9.83 -25.70
CA GLU A 25 -37.07 -9.70 -25.82
C GLU A 25 -37.71 -8.91 -24.64
N THR A 26 -36.93 -8.06 -23.96
CA THR A 26 -37.41 -7.19 -22.85
C THR A 26 -37.93 -5.84 -23.34
N ARG A 27 -37.76 -5.50 -24.62
CA ARG A 27 -38.24 -4.24 -25.21
C ARG A 27 -38.82 -4.48 -26.59
N ALA A 28 -39.95 -3.83 -26.88
CA ALA A 28 -40.54 -3.77 -28.21
C ALA A 28 -40.50 -2.35 -28.75
N TYR A 29 -40.12 -2.22 -30.01
CA TYR A 29 -40.00 -0.95 -30.72
C TYR A 29 -40.87 -0.94 -31.97
N LEU A 30 -41.49 0.21 -32.24
CA LEU A 30 -42.23 0.51 -33.46
C LEU A 30 -41.37 1.43 -34.33
N VAL A 31 -41.21 1.09 -35.61
CA VAL A 31 -40.54 1.95 -36.60
C VAL A 31 -41.53 2.27 -37.70
N ILE A 32 -41.66 3.55 -38.04
CA ILE A 32 -42.54 4.06 -39.11
C ILE A 32 -41.65 4.73 -40.16
N ASN A 33 -41.49 4.09 -41.31
CA ASN A 33 -40.60 4.56 -42.38
C ASN A 33 -41.23 5.71 -43.18
N SER A 34 -40.50 6.81 -43.38
CA SER A 34 -40.87 7.82 -44.37
C SER A 34 -40.56 7.33 -45.80
N GLN A 35 -41.48 7.51 -46.76
CA GLN A 35 -41.16 7.23 -48.16
C GLN A 35 -40.22 8.31 -48.70
N THR A 36 -39.13 7.86 -49.33
CA THR A 36 -38.23 8.72 -50.10
C THR A 36 -38.94 9.29 -51.33
N GLY A 37 -39.11 10.62 -51.37
CA GLY A 37 -39.12 11.35 -52.65
C GLY A 37 -40.35 12.15 -53.07
N ILE A 38 -41.41 12.34 -52.27
CA ILE A 38 -42.53 13.24 -52.65
C ILE A 38 -42.99 14.07 -51.45
N ASN A 39 -43.17 15.38 -51.69
CA ASN A 39 -43.64 16.41 -50.74
C ASN A 39 -44.79 15.92 -49.83
N PRO A 40 -44.76 16.20 -48.51
CA PRO A 40 -45.79 15.78 -47.57
C PRO A 40 -46.99 16.74 -47.65
N VAL A 41 -47.79 16.62 -48.70
CA VAL A 41 -49.17 17.11 -48.67
C VAL A 41 -50.00 16.02 -48.02
N HIS A 42 -50.76 16.40 -46.99
CA HIS A 42 -51.68 15.56 -46.23
C HIS A 42 -52.40 14.50 -47.08
N THR A 43 -51.93 13.27 -47.03
CA THR A 43 -52.74 12.09 -47.33
C THR A 43 -52.50 11.07 -46.23
N LYS A 44 -53.50 10.90 -45.37
CA LYS A 44 -53.62 9.81 -44.38
C LYS A 44 -53.83 8.44 -45.04
N ASP A 45 -53.73 8.35 -46.36
CA ASP A 45 -53.98 7.12 -47.10
C ASP A 45 -52.80 6.15 -46.92
N GLY A 46 -53.10 5.03 -46.28
CA GLY A 46 -52.19 3.90 -46.06
C GLY A 46 -51.51 3.83 -44.70
N MET A 47 -51.82 4.72 -43.73
CA MET A 47 -51.43 4.49 -42.33
C MET A 47 -52.46 3.57 -41.65
N PRO A 48 -52.04 2.43 -41.08
CA PRO A 48 -52.96 1.54 -40.38
C PRO A 48 -53.57 2.24 -39.17
N GLU A 49 -54.83 1.95 -38.90
CA GLU A 49 -55.51 2.52 -37.74
C GLU A 49 -54.86 2.03 -36.44
N LEU A 50 -54.96 2.82 -35.37
CA LEU A 50 -54.47 2.43 -34.04
C LEU A 50 -54.97 1.02 -33.62
N LYS A 51 -56.20 0.67 -34.00
CA LYS A 51 -56.79 -0.66 -33.76
C LYS A 51 -56.00 -1.78 -34.43
N GLU A 52 -55.52 -1.59 -35.65
CA GLU A 52 -54.77 -2.61 -36.39
C GLU A 52 -53.40 -2.85 -35.75
N ILE A 53 -52.72 -1.78 -35.32
CA ILE A 53 -51.43 -1.88 -34.62
C ILE A 53 -51.60 -2.57 -33.26
N VAL A 54 -52.63 -2.19 -32.51
CA VAL A 54 -52.93 -2.82 -31.21
C VAL A 54 -53.29 -4.29 -31.38
N ASN A 55 -54.07 -4.65 -32.41
CA ASN A 55 -54.38 -6.06 -32.71
C ASN A 55 -53.13 -6.86 -33.06
N ALA A 56 -52.24 -6.34 -33.91
CA ALA A 56 -50.99 -7.04 -34.25
C ALA A 56 -50.05 -7.20 -33.05
N LEU A 57 -49.98 -6.21 -32.15
CA LEU A 57 -49.23 -6.34 -30.89
C LEU A 57 -49.87 -7.38 -29.96
N THR A 58 -51.19 -7.50 -29.99
CA THR A 58 -51.94 -8.50 -29.22
C THR A 58 -51.74 -9.92 -29.78
N GLU A 59 -51.70 -10.09 -31.10
CA GLU A 59 -51.35 -11.36 -31.77
C GLU A 59 -49.92 -11.80 -31.44
N LEU A 60 -48.99 -10.85 -31.34
CA LEU A 60 -47.62 -11.09 -30.87
C LEU A 60 -47.50 -11.31 -29.35
N ARG A 61 -48.63 -11.32 -28.62
CA ARG A 61 -48.71 -11.45 -27.15
C ARG A 61 -47.93 -10.39 -26.37
N ILE A 62 -47.67 -9.23 -26.96
CA ILE A 62 -46.94 -8.14 -26.31
C ILE A 62 -47.85 -7.48 -25.26
N GLN A 63 -47.38 -7.43 -24.01
CA GLN A 63 -48.10 -6.89 -22.85
C GLN A 63 -47.57 -5.49 -22.48
N ASP A 64 -48.33 -4.74 -21.68
CA ASP A 64 -47.98 -3.38 -21.21
C ASP A 64 -47.64 -2.38 -22.32
N ILE A 65 -48.48 -2.38 -23.37
CA ILE A 65 -48.32 -1.51 -24.55
C ILE A 65 -48.60 -0.05 -24.18
N LEU A 66 -47.67 0.84 -24.52
CA LEU A 66 -47.80 2.29 -24.38
C LEU A 66 -48.63 2.88 -25.53
N VAL A 67 -49.95 2.73 -25.44
CA VAL A 67 -50.90 3.15 -26.49
C VAL A 67 -50.81 4.66 -26.81
N SER A 68 -50.53 5.51 -25.81
CA SER A 68 -50.36 6.96 -26.01
C SER A 68 -49.18 7.30 -26.93
N VAL A 69 -48.07 6.57 -26.78
CA VAL A 69 -46.85 6.76 -27.58
C VAL A 69 -47.08 6.37 -29.05
N ILE A 70 -47.89 5.33 -29.28
CA ILE A 70 -48.30 4.92 -30.64
C ILE A 70 -49.24 5.96 -31.26
N GLN A 71 -50.18 6.50 -30.49
CA GLN A 71 -51.11 7.54 -30.96
C GLN A 71 -50.39 8.82 -31.39
N ASP A 72 -49.38 9.24 -30.63
CA ASP A 72 -48.60 10.44 -30.95
C ASP A 72 -47.71 10.22 -32.17
N ALA A 73 -47.08 9.05 -32.30
CA ALA A 73 -46.30 8.70 -33.49
C ALA A 73 -47.13 8.62 -34.79
N LEU A 74 -48.38 8.18 -34.71
CA LEU A 74 -49.31 8.18 -35.85
C LEU A 74 -49.80 9.58 -36.24
N LYS A 75 -49.80 10.56 -35.32
CA LYS A 75 -50.13 11.96 -35.63
C LYS A 75 -48.97 12.69 -36.32
N ASP A 76 -47.74 12.37 -35.92
CA ASP A 76 -46.52 13.03 -36.42
C ASP A 76 -46.05 12.50 -37.78
N GLY A 77 -46.56 11.35 -38.23
CA GLY A 77 -46.54 10.91 -39.63
C GLY A 77 -45.28 10.22 -40.13
N ALA A 78 -44.11 10.40 -39.50
CA ALA A 78 -42.94 9.53 -39.69
C ALA A 78 -41.92 9.65 -38.55
N THR A 79 -41.42 8.51 -38.09
CA THR A 79 -40.26 8.44 -37.19
C THR A 79 -39.31 7.37 -37.72
N ASP A 80 -38.30 7.79 -38.47
CA ASP A 80 -37.21 6.90 -38.96
C ASP A 80 -36.34 6.34 -37.81
N LYS A 81 -36.79 6.49 -36.54
CA LYS A 81 -36.16 6.01 -35.32
C LYS A 81 -37.08 5.02 -34.61
N PRO A 82 -36.54 3.92 -34.06
CA PRO A 82 -37.32 2.95 -33.28
C PRO A 82 -37.88 3.57 -32.00
N LEU A 83 -39.20 3.61 -31.92
CA LEU A 83 -39.98 4.14 -30.82
C LEU A 83 -40.31 3.03 -29.83
N LEU A 84 -39.93 3.15 -28.56
CA LEU A 84 -40.22 2.13 -27.55
C LEU A 84 -41.72 2.09 -27.24
N ILE A 85 -42.36 0.95 -27.48
CA ILE A 85 -43.82 0.78 -27.32
C ILE A 85 -44.22 -0.21 -26.21
N ALA A 86 -43.32 -1.10 -25.78
CA ALA A 86 -43.54 -1.98 -24.62
C ALA A 86 -42.22 -2.31 -23.93
N LYS A 87 -42.26 -2.52 -22.62
CA LYS A 87 -41.05 -2.75 -21.80
C LYS A 87 -41.31 -3.83 -20.74
N GLY A 88 -40.63 -4.96 -20.87
CA GLY A 88 -40.51 -5.98 -19.86
C GLY A 88 -39.44 -5.67 -18.81
N LEU A 89 -39.26 -6.60 -17.88
CA LEU A 89 -38.29 -6.51 -16.78
C LEU A 89 -37.05 -7.35 -17.11
N PRO A 90 -35.86 -6.76 -17.29
CA PRO A 90 -34.66 -7.56 -17.53
C PRO A 90 -34.26 -8.36 -16.27
N PRO A 91 -33.68 -9.57 -16.42
CA PRO A 91 -33.17 -10.32 -15.29
C PRO A 91 -32.01 -9.55 -14.63
N THR A 92 -31.92 -9.64 -13.31
CA THR A 92 -30.80 -9.01 -12.58
C THR A 92 -29.77 -10.08 -12.22
N LYS A 93 -28.49 -9.74 -12.26
CA LYS A 93 -27.41 -10.64 -11.81
C LYS A 93 -27.29 -10.60 -10.29
N GLY A 94 -27.25 -11.78 -9.68
CA GLY A 94 -26.95 -11.92 -8.26
C GLY A 94 -25.51 -11.51 -7.93
N LYS A 95 -25.26 -11.14 -6.68
CA LYS A 95 -23.92 -10.75 -6.21
C LYS A 95 -22.97 -11.96 -6.26
N ASP A 96 -21.78 -11.75 -6.81
CA ASP A 96 -20.70 -12.74 -6.82
C ASP A 96 -20.24 -13.03 -5.38
N ALA A 97 -19.66 -14.20 -5.15
CA ALA A 97 -19.11 -14.58 -3.84
C ALA A 97 -17.98 -13.62 -3.45
N SER A 98 -17.92 -13.20 -2.19
CA SER A 98 -16.93 -12.23 -1.71
C SER A 98 -16.43 -12.61 -0.32
N PHE A 99 -15.17 -12.37 0.00
CA PHE A 99 -14.64 -12.62 1.34
C PHE A 99 -14.77 -11.38 2.24
N ILE A 100 -15.17 -11.62 3.48
CA ILE A 100 -15.06 -10.67 4.58
C ILE A 100 -13.84 -11.08 5.37
N TYR A 101 -12.81 -10.24 5.36
CA TYR A 101 -11.61 -10.43 6.14
C TYR A 101 -11.80 -9.84 7.54
N ARG A 102 -11.37 -10.55 8.58
CA ARG A 102 -11.53 -10.07 9.96
C ARG A 102 -10.73 -8.80 10.26
N PHE A 103 -9.65 -8.54 9.50
CA PHE A 103 -8.67 -7.47 9.76
C PHE A 103 -8.78 -6.27 8.81
N GLY A 104 -9.86 -6.15 8.03
CA GLY A 104 -10.04 -5.08 7.04
C GLY A 104 -9.75 -5.52 5.59
N SER A 105 -9.82 -4.59 4.63
CA SER A 105 -9.75 -4.83 3.18
C SER A 105 -8.59 -5.72 2.71
N TYR A 106 -8.77 -6.36 1.54
CA TYR A 106 -7.84 -7.29 0.85
C TYR A 106 -6.35 -6.92 1.08
N PRO A 107 -5.55 -7.78 1.76
CA PRO A 107 -4.20 -7.41 2.18
C PRO A 107 -3.21 -7.79 1.08
N GLU A 108 -2.74 -6.81 0.32
CA GLU A 108 -1.45 -6.95 -0.37
C GLU A 108 -0.28 -6.42 0.49
N ASP A 109 -0.54 -5.60 1.53
CA ASP A 109 0.54 -4.91 2.28
C ASP A 109 0.37 -4.91 3.83
N ARG A 110 -0.37 -5.85 4.42
CA ARG A 110 -0.44 -5.98 5.89
C ARG A 110 -0.16 -7.40 6.33
N GLU A 111 1.01 -7.58 6.96
CA GLU A 111 1.31 -8.76 7.76
C GLU A 111 0.39 -8.76 8.99
N ILE A 112 -0.34 -9.86 9.19
CA ILE A 112 -1.30 -10.00 10.28
C ILE A 112 -0.88 -11.20 11.13
N ASP A 113 -0.58 -10.92 12.40
CA ASP A 113 -0.30 -11.94 13.39
C ASP A 113 -1.60 -12.57 13.89
N VAL A 114 -1.60 -13.90 13.98
CA VAL A 114 -2.75 -14.68 14.42
C VAL A 114 -2.37 -15.74 15.44
N PHE A 115 -3.34 -16.10 16.28
CA PHE A 115 -3.23 -17.16 17.27
C PHE A 115 -3.98 -18.42 16.83
N PRO A 116 -3.64 -19.61 17.37
CA PRO A 116 -4.38 -20.84 17.11
C PRO A 116 -5.88 -20.66 17.38
N GLY A 117 -6.73 -21.08 16.44
CA GLY A 117 -8.19 -20.96 16.50
C GLY A 117 -8.75 -19.60 16.06
N GLN A 118 -7.93 -18.65 15.63
CA GLN A 118 -8.39 -17.34 15.18
C GLN A 118 -9.01 -17.39 13.77
N LEU A 119 -10.22 -16.84 13.62
CA LEU A 119 -10.92 -16.72 12.34
C LEU A 119 -10.21 -15.71 11.42
N LEU A 120 -9.78 -16.16 10.25
CA LEU A 120 -9.04 -15.40 9.24
C LEU A 120 -9.96 -14.71 8.24
N ALA A 121 -10.90 -15.46 7.66
CA ALA A 121 -11.82 -14.96 6.64
C ALA A 121 -13.16 -15.71 6.65
N VAL A 122 -14.22 -15.01 6.23
CA VAL A 122 -15.57 -15.58 6.03
C VAL A 122 -16.03 -15.32 4.60
N LYS A 123 -16.43 -16.37 3.89
CA LYS A 123 -17.01 -16.30 2.56
C LYS A 123 -18.47 -15.88 2.63
N ARG A 124 -18.84 -14.81 1.92
CA ARG A 124 -20.23 -14.59 1.53
C ARG A 124 -20.53 -15.44 0.30
N PRO A 125 -21.48 -16.38 0.38
CA PRO A 125 -21.87 -17.19 -0.77
C PRO A 125 -22.45 -16.30 -1.89
N PRO A 126 -22.33 -16.73 -3.16
CA PRO A 126 -22.95 -16.00 -4.25
C PRO A 126 -24.48 -16.04 -4.10
N THR A 127 -25.15 -14.97 -4.53
CA THR A 127 -26.61 -14.91 -4.50
C THR A 127 -27.19 -15.20 -5.88
N ILE A 128 -28.42 -15.71 -5.90
CA ILE A 128 -29.20 -15.86 -7.12
C ILE A 128 -29.83 -14.49 -7.44
N GLY A 129 -29.74 -14.06 -8.70
CA GLY A 129 -30.37 -12.83 -9.17
C GLY A 129 -31.89 -12.93 -9.21
N LYS A 130 -32.58 -11.87 -9.65
CA LYS A 130 -34.04 -11.92 -9.89
C LYS A 130 -34.33 -12.28 -11.34
N SER A 131 -35.35 -13.11 -11.55
CA SER A 131 -35.85 -13.44 -12.88
C SER A 131 -36.35 -12.18 -13.59
N GLY A 132 -36.17 -12.15 -14.91
CA GLY A 132 -36.76 -11.14 -15.78
C GLY A 132 -38.11 -11.61 -16.32
N ILE A 133 -38.81 -10.71 -17.01
CA ILE A 133 -40.05 -10.96 -17.73
C ILE A 133 -39.93 -10.31 -19.10
N LYS A 134 -40.07 -11.09 -20.17
CA LYS A 134 -40.11 -10.59 -21.55
C LYS A 134 -41.35 -9.72 -21.79
N VAL A 135 -41.37 -8.93 -22.86
CA VAL A 135 -42.59 -8.20 -23.26
C VAL A 135 -43.76 -9.13 -23.61
N THR A 136 -43.49 -10.41 -23.88
CA THR A 136 -44.50 -11.44 -24.17
C THR A 136 -45.08 -12.11 -22.91
N GLY A 137 -44.57 -11.78 -21.73
CA GLY A 137 -44.97 -12.36 -20.45
C GLY A 137 -44.19 -13.62 -20.03
N GLU A 138 -43.26 -14.13 -20.86
CA GLU A 138 -42.41 -15.26 -20.49
C GLU A 138 -41.32 -14.87 -19.48
N ILE A 139 -41.02 -15.78 -18.54
CA ILE A 139 -40.02 -15.56 -17.48
C ILE A 139 -38.61 -15.81 -18.03
N ILE A 140 -37.71 -14.85 -17.84
CA ILE A 140 -36.28 -14.99 -18.13
C ILE A 140 -35.57 -15.49 -16.86
N PRO A 141 -34.82 -16.61 -16.91
CA PRO A 141 -34.18 -17.17 -15.73
C PRO A 141 -33.19 -16.18 -15.08
N PRO A 142 -33.05 -16.21 -13.73
CA PRO A 142 -32.17 -15.29 -13.01
C PRO A 142 -30.69 -15.59 -13.30
N LEU A 143 -29.86 -14.55 -13.36
CA LEU A 143 -28.42 -14.70 -13.55
C LEU A 143 -27.73 -14.89 -12.19
N HIS A 144 -26.97 -15.98 -12.03
CA HIS A 144 -26.31 -16.32 -10.76
C HIS A 144 -24.99 -15.55 -10.57
N GLY A 145 -24.67 -15.22 -9.32
CA GLY A 145 -23.34 -14.76 -8.94
C GLY A 145 -22.29 -15.86 -9.11
N ARG A 146 -21.06 -15.49 -9.48
CA ARG A 146 -19.92 -16.41 -9.62
C ARG A 146 -19.42 -16.85 -8.24
N ASN A 147 -19.13 -18.14 -8.11
CA ASN A 147 -18.60 -18.73 -6.87
C ASN A 147 -17.05 -18.73 -6.88
N ILE A 148 -16.43 -18.60 -5.71
CA ILE A 148 -14.97 -18.66 -5.52
C ILE A 148 -14.66 -19.74 -4.47
N THR A 149 -13.72 -20.64 -4.77
CA THR A 149 -13.31 -21.73 -3.86
C THR A 149 -11.97 -21.38 -3.21
N ILE A 150 -11.88 -21.46 -1.88
CA ILE A 150 -10.62 -21.33 -1.12
C ILE A 150 -10.02 -22.72 -0.92
N THR A 151 -8.69 -22.80 -0.98
CA THR A 151 -7.91 -23.98 -0.61
C THR A 151 -7.14 -23.73 0.69
N SER A 152 -7.13 -24.71 1.59
CA SER A 152 -6.40 -24.61 2.86
C SER A 152 -4.90 -24.67 2.58
N GLY A 153 -4.15 -23.64 2.97
CA GLY A 153 -2.69 -23.70 2.99
C GLY A 153 -2.17 -24.31 4.30
N ARG A 154 -0.85 -24.29 4.49
CA ARG A 154 -0.20 -24.78 5.72
C ARG A 154 -0.70 -24.01 6.95
N ASN A 155 -0.91 -24.73 8.04
CA ASN A 155 -1.37 -24.22 9.33
C ASN A 155 -2.68 -23.41 9.29
N THR A 156 -3.57 -23.74 8.34
CA THR A 156 -4.93 -23.20 8.26
C THR A 156 -5.95 -24.33 8.20
N PHE A 157 -7.17 -24.06 8.67
CA PHE A 157 -8.30 -24.98 8.64
C PHE A 157 -9.50 -24.30 8.02
N ILE A 158 -10.14 -24.95 7.04
CA ILE A 158 -11.41 -24.50 6.44
C ILE A 158 -12.53 -25.37 6.98
N THR A 159 -13.63 -24.76 7.40
CA THR A 159 -14.83 -25.48 7.83
C THR A 159 -15.42 -26.32 6.71
N ASN A 160 -16.12 -27.41 7.07
CA ASN A 160 -16.71 -28.35 6.10
C ASN A 160 -17.70 -27.69 5.12
N ASP A 161 -18.30 -26.56 5.50
CA ASP A 161 -19.19 -25.75 4.66
C ASP A 161 -18.43 -24.87 3.63
N GLY A 162 -17.10 -24.78 3.73
CA GLY A 162 -16.26 -23.95 2.88
C GLY A 162 -16.44 -22.44 3.11
N ILE A 163 -17.02 -22.04 4.24
CA ILE A 163 -17.40 -20.66 4.53
C ILE A 163 -16.35 -19.96 5.40
N SER A 164 -15.79 -20.62 6.40
CA SER A 164 -14.91 -20.00 7.38
C SER A 164 -13.50 -20.59 7.35
N VAL A 165 -12.49 -19.74 7.51
CA VAL A 165 -11.08 -20.16 7.58
C VAL A 165 -10.49 -19.75 8.92
N PHE A 166 -9.80 -20.67 9.59
CA PHE A 166 -9.17 -20.51 10.89
C PHE A 166 -7.66 -20.75 10.82
N ALA A 167 -6.90 -20.09 11.69
CA ALA A 167 -5.49 -20.43 11.94
C ALA A 167 -5.39 -21.65 12.84
N LEU A 168 -4.46 -22.56 12.54
CA LEU A 168 -4.15 -23.72 13.40
C LEU A 168 -3.00 -23.44 14.35
N GLU A 169 -2.08 -22.54 13.98
CA GLU A 169 -0.87 -22.21 14.76
C GLU A 169 -0.75 -20.70 15.00
N LYS A 170 0.10 -20.30 15.96
CA LYS A 170 0.49 -18.88 16.12
C LYS A 170 1.44 -18.51 15.00
N GLY A 171 1.18 -17.43 14.28
CA GLY A 171 2.01 -17.09 13.13
C GLY A 171 1.55 -15.89 12.30
N LYS A 172 2.25 -15.64 11.21
CA LYS A 172 1.90 -14.59 10.23
C LYS A 172 1.03 -15.18 9.11
N VAL A 173 -0.06 -14.49 8.78
CA VAL A 173 -0.94 -14.88 7.66
C VAL A 173 -0.40 -14.31 6.35
N HIS A 174 -0.20 -15.16 5.34
CA HIS A 174 0.05 -14.72 3.97
C HIS A 174 -0.86 -15.43 2.96
N TRP A 175 -1.13 -14.76 1.84
CA TRP A 175 -2.01 -15.24 0.77
C TRP A 175 -1.21 -15.63 -0.47
N LYS A 176 -1.58 -16.74 -1.10
CA LYS A 176 -1.07 -17.14 -2.42
C LYS A 176 -2.22 -17.61 -3.30
N GLY A 177 -2.73 -16.72 -4.14
CA GLY A 177 -3.93 -16.97 -4.93
C GLY A 177 -5.16 -17.18 -4.05
N ASN A 178 -5.83 -18.33 -4.18
CA ASN A 178 -6.99 -18.70 -3.36
C ASN A 178 -6.61 -19.50 -2.09
N SER A 179 -5.33 -19.58 -1.75
CA SER A 179 -4.84 -20.29 -0.56
C SER A 179 -4.32 -19.35 0.51
N ILE A 180 -4.64 -19.67 1.77
CA ILE A 180 -4.23 -18.92 2.96
C ILE A 180 -3.24 -19.76 3.75
N PHE A 181 -2.13 -19.17 4.20
CA PHE A 181 -1.08 -19.85 4.95
C PHE A 181 -0.83 -19.11 6.26
N VAL A 182 -0.40 -19.85 7.29
CA VAL A 182 0.10 -19.30 8.55
C VAL A 182 1.52 -19.82 8.76
N ASP A 183 2.52 -18.94 8.74
CA ASP A 183 3.91 -19.30 9.00
C ASP A 183 4.23 -19.18 10.49
N GLU A 184 4.89 -20.20 11.05
CA GLU A 184 5.18 -20.31 12.49
C GLU A 184 6.06 -19.16 13.00
N MET A 185 5.89 -18.78 14.27
CA MET A 185 6.62 -17.69 14.91
C MET A 185 7.13 -18.06 16.32
N LEU A 186 8.38 -17.73 16.62
CA LEU A 186 9.00 -17.81 17.95
C LEU A 186 9.18 -16.41 18.53
N GLU A 187 8.67 -16.15 19.73
CA GLU A 187 8.79 -14.86 20.42
C GLU A 187 9.64 -15.00 21.69
N VAL A 188 10.73 -14.24 21.77
CA VAL A 188 11.60 -14.13 22.94
C VAL A 188 11.26 -12.82 23.64
N SER A 189 10.67 -12.92 24.83
CA SER A 189 10.16 -11.77 25.59
C SER A 189 11.23 -10.87 26.23
N GLY A 190 12.51 -11.24 26.14
CA GLY A 190 13.64 -10.52 26.72
C GLY A 190 14.89 -10.58 25.84
N ASP A 191 16.05 -10.39 26.47
CA ASP A 191 17.34 -10.41 25.78
C ASP A 191 17.75 -11.85 25.37
N VAL A 192 18.48 -11.97 24.27
CA VAL A 192 19.18 -13.21 23.93
C VAL A 192 20.55 -13.16 24.60
N ASP A 193 20.67 -13.90 25.70
CA ASP A 193 21.87 -13.97 26.53
C ASP A 193 22.16 -15.43 26.96
N ASN A 194 23.02 -15.62 27.97
CA ASN A 194 23.39 -16.95 28.47
C ASN A 194 22.20 -17.77 28.99
N THR A 195 21.08 -17.13 29.32
CA THR A 195 19.85 -17.82 29.77
C THR A 195 19.04 -18.34 28.60
N THR A 196 19.00 -17.59 27.49
CA THR A 196 18.27 -17.96 26.27
C THR A 196 19.07 -18.93 25.40
N GLY A 197 20.37 -18.69 25.25
CA GLY A 197 21.26 -19.47 24.38
C GLY A 197 21.04 -19.21 22.88
N ASP A 198 21.70 -20.01 22.04
CA ASP A 198 21.56 -19.95 20.58
C ASP A 198 20.16 -20.38 20.12
N ILE A 199 19.63 -19.67 19.13
CA ILE A 199 18.28 -19.89 18.61
C ILE A 199 18.38 -20.45 17.19
N SER A 200 17.84 -21.64 16.98
CA SER A 200 17.65 -22.22 15.63
C SER A 200 16.20 -22.60 15.47
N PHE A 201 15.45 -21.82 14.68
CA PHE A 201 14.00 -21.96 14.54
C PHE A 201 13.58 -22.05 13.07
N LYS A 202 12.50 -22.78 12.80
CA LYS A 202 11.88 -22.82 11.47
C LYS A 202 10.64 -21.95 11.49
N GLY A 203 10.69 -20.77 10.90
CA GLY A 203 9.66 -19.73 10.95
C GLY A 203 10.17 -18.40 11.48
N THR A 204 9.32 -17.41 11.63
CA THR A 204 9.75 -16.06 12.03
C THR A 204 10.24 -16.03 13.49
N VAL A 205 11.33 -15.32 13.78
CA VAL A 205 11.82 -15.10 15.16
C VAL A 205 11.61 -13.63 15.52
N ILE A 206 10.99 -13.36 16.67
CA ILE A 206 10.85 -12.03 17.26
C ILE A 206 11.60 -11.98 18.59
N VAL A 207 12.46 -10.99 18.76
CA VAL A 207 13.18 -10.71 20.01
C VAL A 207 12.74 -9.33 20.50
N ALA A 208 12.04 -9.30 21.64
CA ALA A 208 11.58 -8.04 22.24
C ALA A 208 12.72 -7.24 22.90
N GLY A 209 13.80 -7.93 23.32
CA GLY A 209 14.98 -7.33 23.93
C GLY A 209 16.17 -7.18 22.98
N GLU A 210 17.37 -7.15 23.55
CA GLU A 210 18.65 -7.06 22.84
C GLU A 210 19.27 -8.44 22.58
N VAL A 211 20.09 -8.55 21.53
CA VAL A 211 20.92 -9.75 21.33
C VAL A 211 22.33 -9.45 21.83
N LYS A 212 22.77 -10.15 22.88
CA LYS A 212 24.11 -9.96 23.46
C LYS A 212 25.21 -10.56 22.57
N ASP A 213 26.45 -10.21 22.89
CA ASP A 213 27.63 -10.72 22.20
C ASP A 213 27.76 -12.24 22.33
N GLY A 214 28.17 -12.92 21.25
CA GLY A 214 28.54 -14.33 21.24
C GLY A 214 27.40 -15.31 20.93
N PHE A 215 26.18 -14.83 20.67
CA PHE A 215 25.03 -15.69 20.37
C PHE A 215 24.74 -15.81 18.87
N THR A 216 24.03 -16.87 18.51
CA THR A 216 23.63 -17.17 17.13
C THR A 216 22.12 -17.32 17.01
N ILE A 217 21.52 -16.64 16.03
CA ILE A 217 20.11 -16.81 15.65
C ILE A 217 20.05 -17.26 14.19
N LYS A 218 19.45 -18.42 13.93
CA LYS A 218 19.26 -18.99 12.58
C LYS A 218 17.79 -19.29 12.33
N THR A 219 17.27 -18.82 11.19
CA THR A 219 15.92 -19.14 10.76
C THR A 219 15.73 -19.17 9.23
N ASP A 220 14.73 -19.91 8.76
CA ASP A 220 14.23 -19.89 7.38
C ASP A 220 13.10 -18.85 7.14
N GLY A 221 12.63 -18.17 8.18
CA GLY A 221 11.68 -17.03 8.12
C GLY A 221 12.35 -15.70 8.49
N ASP A 222 11.56 -14.69 8.82
CA ASP A 222 12.09 -13.35 9.15
C ASP A 222 12.71 -13.31 10.57
N ILE A 223 13.60 -12.34 10.82
CA ILE A 223 14.08 -12.02 12.17
C ILE A 223 13.70 -10.57 12.49
N ASN A 224 12.95 -10.36 13.57
CA ASN A 224 12.60 -9.04 14.08
C ASN A 224 13.22 -8.84 15.47
N ILE A 225 14.05 -7.82 15.63
CA ILE A 225 14.70 -7.49 16.90
C ILE A 225 14.32 -6.05 17.27
N ASP A 226 13.69 -5.88 18.43
CA ASP A 226 13.27 -4.56 18.90
C ASP A 226 14.41 -3.78 19.59
N GLY A 227 15.38 -4.49 20.18
CA GLY A 227 16.55 -3.90 20.85
C GLY A 227 17.80 -3.79 19.98
N ASN A 228 18.93 -3.52 20.63
CA ASN A 228 20.26 -3.48 20.01
C ASN A 228 20.82 -4.89 19.76
N VAL A 229 21.77 -4.96 18.84
CA VAL A 229 22.45 -6.21 18.47
C VAL A 229 23.94 -6.05 18.71
N GLY A 230 24.53 -6.95 19.50
CA GLY A 230 25.96 -6.97 19.79
C GLY A 230 26.79 -7.74 18.75
N ALA A 231 27.94 -8.25 19.18
CA ALA A 231 28.84 -9.11 18.40
C ALA A 231 28.26 -10.53 18.24
N CYS A 232 27.21 -10.69 17.43
CA CYS A 232 26.48 -11.96 17.28
C CYS A 232 26.37 -12.42 15.81
N THR A 233 25.91 -13.65 15.59
CA THR A 233 25.63 -14.18 14.24
C THR A 233 24.13 -14.30 13.98
N LEU A 234 23.62 -13.61 12.97
CA LEU A 234 22.21 -13.66 12.56
C LEU A 234 22.12 -14.22 11.13
N GLU A 235 21.37 -15.30 10.92
CA GLU A 235 21.14 -15.90 9.59
C GLU A 235 19.64 -16.08 9.35
N SER A 236 19.11 -15.47 8.28
CA SER A 236 17.71 -15.56 7.89
C SER A 236 17.55 -15.88 6.38
N ALA A 237 16.63 -16.77 6.03
CA ALA A 237 16.18 -16.93 4.64
C ALA A 237 15.06 -15.92 4.25
N GLY A 238 14.54 -15.17 5.22
CA GLY A 238 13.60 -14.06 5.05
C GLY A 238 14.26 -12.69 5.22
N ASP A 239 13.46 -11.73 5.65
CA ASP A 239 13.91 -10.36 5.95
C ASP A 239 14.44 -10.26 7.39
N ILE A 240 15.40 -9.37 7.64
CA ILE A 240 15.89 -9.06 9.00
C ILE A 240 15.57 -7.59 9.32
N ILE A 241 14.83 -7.35 10.40
CA ILE A 241 14.45 -6.02 10.86
C ILE A 241 15.00 -5.82 12.27
N ILE A 242 15.88 -4.85 12.43
CA ILE A 242 16.49 -4.48 13.71
C ILE A 242 16.10 -3.03 13.98
N LYS A 243 15.21 -2.80 14.96
CA LYS A 243 14.80 -1.44 15.34
C LYS A 243 15.91 -0.69 16.07
N GLY A 244 16.79 -1.41 16.79
CA GLY A 244 17.95 -0.85 17.45
C GLY A 244 19.18 -0.72 16.56
N SER A 245 20.33 -0.48 17.19
CA SER A 245 21.63 -0.36 16.50
C SER A 245 22.44 -1.65 16.61
N VAL A 246 23.21 -1.96 15.57
CA VAL A 246 24.18 -3.07 15.55
C VAL A 246 25.54 -2.54 15.98
N HIS A 247 26.07 -3.09 17.07
CA HIS A 247 27.39 -2.82 17.63
C HIS A 247 28.23 -4.09 17.59
N GLY A 248 28.82 -4.36 16.43
CA GLY A 248 29.40 -5.65 16.12
C GLY A 248 30.79 -5.90 16.71
N LYS A 249 31.51 -4.86 17.15
CA LYS A 249 32.88 -4.94 17.68
C LYS A 249 33.85 -5.69 16.74
N GLY A 250 33.56 -5.69 15.44
CA GLY A 250 34.31 -6.40 14.39
C GLY A 250 33.99 -7.89 14.24
N ALA A 251 33.03 -8.43 15.00
CA ALA A 251 32.71 -9.85 15.02
C ALA A 251 31.23 -10.19 14.71
N ALA A 252 30.36 -9.20 14.58
CA ALA A 252 28.98 -9.46 14.17
C ALA A 252 28.89 -9.87 12.70
N GLN A 253 28.12 -10.92 12.43
CA GLN A 253 27.85 -11.44 11.09
C GLN A 253 26.34 -11.54 10.88
N ILE A 254 25.79 -10.76 9.96
CA ILE A 254 24.35 -10.69 9.70
C ILE A 254 24.10 -11.03 8.24
N TYR A 255 23.42 -12.14 8.00
CA TYR A 255 23.11 -12.64 6.66
C TYR A 255 21.59 -12.79 6.47
N ALA A 256 21.06 -12.20 5.40
CA ALA A 256 19.67 -12.35 4.98
C ALA A 256 19.55 -12.68 3.49
N GLU A 257 18.72 -13.66 3.13
CA GLU A 257 18.30 -13.82 1.73
C GLU A 257 17.28 -12.76 1.30
N GLY A 258 16.60 -12.13 2.25
CA GLY A 258 15.68 -11.03 2.05
C GLY A 258 16.35 -9.66 2.13
N LYS A 259 15.55 -8.68 2.57
CA LYS A 259 15.94 -7.30 2.88
C LYS A 259 16.43 -7.21 4.33
N ILE A 260 17.39 -6.33 4.59
CA ILE A 260 17.81 -5.99 5.95
C ILE A 260 17.43 -4.52 6.24
N SER A 261 16.80 -4.26 7.38
CA SER A 261 16.45 -2.92 7.86
C SER A 261 17.03 -2.71 9.24
N VAL A 262 17.86 -1.67 9.43
CA VAL A 262 18.55 -1.39 10.70
C VAL A 262 18.58 0.10 10.98
N HIS A 263 18.59 0.51 12.25
CA HIS A 263 18.77 1.92 12.59
C HIS A 263 20.20 2.43 12.29
N SER A 264 21.22 1.80 12.89
CA SER A 264 22.65 2.10 12.67
C SER A 264 23.49 0.83 12.69
N ILE A 265 24.60 0.82 11.97
CA ILE A 265 25.52 -0.32 11.86
C ILE A 265 26.94 0.15 12.20
N CYS A 266 27.57 -0.46 13.20
CA CYS A 266 28.93 -0.14 13.63
C CYS A 266 29.77 -1.43 13.78
N GLU A 267 30.92 -1.48 13.09
CA GLU A 267 31.89 -2.58 13.14
C GLU A 267 31.26 -3.98 12.95
N ALA A 268 30.46 -4.15 11.89
CA ALA A 268 29.75 -5.40 11.60
C ALA A 268 29.89 -5.83 10.13
N ASP A 269 29.72 -7.13 9.87
CA ASP A 269 29.63 -7.70 8.53
C ASP A 269 28.17 -8.02 8.20
N ILE A 270 27.64 -7.40 7.15
CA ILE A 270 26.23 -7.49 6.75
C ILE A 270 26.13 -7.90 5.29
N GLN A 271 25.38 -8.97 5.03
CA GLN A 271 25.14 -9.48 3.69
C GLN A 271 23.65 -9.71 3.45
N ALA A 272 23.06 -8.95 2.53
CA ALA A 272 21.71 -9.14 2.05
C ALA A 272 21.70 -9.56 0.58
N LYS A 273 20.88 -10.53 0.18
CA LYS A 273 20.66 -10.80 -1.25
C LYS A 273 19.77 -9.75 -1.92
N ARG A 274 18.90 -9.06 -1.16
CA ARG A 274 18.08 -7.93 -1.64
C ARG A 274 18.62 -6.59 -1.15
N ASP A 275 17.80 -5.75 -0.54
CA ASP A 275 18.16 -4.36 -0.24
C ASP A 275 18.54 -4.22 1.24
N VAL A 276 19.44 -3.30 1.55
CA VAL A 276 19.78 -2.90 2.93
C VAL A 276 19.29 -1.47 3.12
N ILE A 277 18.44 -1.25 4.13
CA ILE A 277 17.95 0.07 4.50
C ILE A 277 18.47 0.42 5.88
N VAL A 278 19.10 1.60 5.97
CA VAL A 278 19.72 2.09 7.19
C VAL A 278 19.17 3.48 7.50
N GLU A 279 18.72 3.71 8.72
CA GLU A 279 18.11 5.01 9.05
C GLU A 279 19.18 6.10 9.26
N LYS A 280 20.25 5.79 10.00
CA LYS A 280 21.17 6.79 10.58
C LYS A 280 22.64 6.67 10.21
N SER A 281 23.32 5.54 10.37
CA SER A 281 24.74 5.46 9.96
C SER A 281 25.25 4.05 9.67
N ILE A 282 26.26 3.97 8.81
CA ILE A 282 27.12 2.79 8.61
C ILE A 282 28.55 3.20 8.95
N GLU A 283 29.14 2.56 9.94
CA GLU A 283 30.43 2.92 10.52
C GLU A 283 31.37 1.69 10.54
N ASN A 284 32.54 1.78 9.91
CA ASN A 284 33.60 0.76 9.92
C ASN A 284 33.11 -0.68 9.64
N SER A 285 32.13 -0.82 8.75
CA SER A 285 31.41 -2.08 8.53
C SER A 285 31.57 -2.59 7.10
N THR A 286 31.47 -3.89 6.91
CA THR A 286 31.38 -4.50 5.59
C THR A 286 29.92 -4.75 5.24
N VAL A 287 29.43 -4.21 4.13
CA VAL A 287 28.02 -4.33 3.73
C VAL A 287 27.91 -4.76 2.28
N PHE A 288 27.23 -5.87 2.01
CA PHE A 288 26.95 -6.37 0.66
C PHE A 288 25.43 -6.45 0.41
N ALA A 289 24.94 -5.79 -0.63
CA ALA A 289 23.53 -5.83 -0.99
C ALA A 289 23.25 -5.60 -2.49
N ARG A 290 21.99 -5.77 -2.90
CA ARG A 290 21.51 -5.32 -4.21
C ARG A 290 21.42 -3.79 -4.26
N ASN A 291 20.64 -3.19 -3.36
CA ASN A 291 20.59 -1.73 -3.18
C ASN A 291 20.86 -1.38 -1.72
N ILE A 292 21.52 -0.26 -1.48
CA ILE A 292 21.77 0.26 -0.13
C ILE A 292 21.15 1.65 -0.04
N HIS A 293 20.17 1.82 0.85
CA HIS A 293 19.48 3.08 1.07
C HIS A 293 19.74 3.59 2.48
N ILE A 294 20.12 4.85 2.58
CA ILE A 294 20.36 5.52 3.85
C ILE A 294 19.56 6.82 3.87
N ASP A 295 18.57 6.89 4.76
CA ASP A 295 17.55 7.95 4.75
C ASP A 295 18.15 9.33 5.03
N ASN A 296 18.60 9.58 6.26
CA ASN A 296 19.18 10.87 6.69
C ASN A 296 20.62 10.76 7.16
N GLY A 297 21.23 9.61 6.92
CA GLY A 297 22.47 9.18 7.52
C GLY A 297 23.75 9.46 6.74
N PHE A 298 24.85 8.97 7.30
CA PHE A 298 26.17 9.00 6.69
C PHE A 298 26.82 7.62 6.66
N ILE A 299 27.65 7.42 5.65
CA ILE A 299 28.54 6.27 5.53
C ILE A 299 29.93 6.70 5.98
N TYR A 300 30.57 5.93 6.84
CA TYR A 300 31.89 6.25 7.37
C TYR A 300 32.74 5.00 7.60
N GLY A 301 33.74 4.78 6.75
CA GLY A 301 34.67 3.66 6.90
C GLY A 301 34.07 2.29 6.53
N GLY A 302 34.97 1.34 6.31
CA GLY A 302 34.59 -0.03 5.90
C GLY A 302 34.41 -0.19 4.40
N GLU A 303 33.87 -1.34 3.99
CA GLU A 303 33.75 -1.76 2.59
C GLU A 303 32.28 -2.02 2.23
N ILE A 304 31.75 -1.23 1.31
CA ILE A 304 30.32 -1.23 0.97
C ILE A 304 30.13 -1.61 -0.48
N THR A 305 29.52 -2.75 -0.72
CA THR A 305 29.32 -3.33 -2.04
C THR A 305 27.84 -3.38 -2.42
N ALA A 306 27.46 -2.72 -3.52
CA ALA A 306 26.10 -2.74 -4.04
C ALA A 306 26.03 -3.23 -5.50
N LEU A 307 25.05 -4.09 -5.81
CA LEU A 307 24.87 -4.60 -7.19
C LEU A 307 24.18 -3.59 -8.12
N SER A 308 23.27 -2.77 -7.60
CA SER A 308 22.40 -1.89 -8.40
C SER A 308 22.54 -0.42 -7.99
N GLY A 309 22.54 -0.09 -6.70
CA GLY A 309 22.80 1.31 -6.34
C GLY A 309 22.90 1.60 -4.86
N ILE A 310 23.44 2.78 -4.57
CA ILE A 310 23.63 3.33 -3.22
C ILE A 310 23.03 4.73 -3.18
N ILE A 311 22.14 4.97 -2.22
CA ILE A 311 21.54 6.28 -1.97
C ILE A 311 21.88 6.65 -0.53
N ALA A 312 22.62 7.74 -0.35
CA ALA A 312 23.03 8.21 0.98
C ALA A 312 23.16 9.73 1.02
N LYS A 313 22.83 10.38 2.13
CA LYS A 313 22.98 11.85 2.23
C LYS A 313 24.46 12.26 2.23
N ARG A 314 25.30 11.55 2.98
CA ARG A 314 26.74 11.83 3.11
C ARG A 314 27.58 10.57 3.05
N ILE A 315 28.73 10.64 2.39
CA ILE A 315 29.71 9.54 2.32
C ILE A 315 31.07 10.06 2.78
N GLY A 316 31.66 9.42 3.77
CA GLY A 316 32.88 9.85 4.46
C GLY A 316 32.62 10.91 5.54
N MET A 317 33.69 11.31 6.24
CA MET A 317 33.64 12.30 7.32
C MET A 317 34.82 13.28 7.25
N THR A 318 34.61 14.54 7.61
CA THR A 318 35.67 15.56 7.63
C THR A 318 36.67 15.29 8.76
N GLY A 319 37.96 15.35 8.46
CA GLY A 319 39.02 15.25 9.47
C GLY A 319 39.37 13.83 9.93
N SER A 320 38.74 12.81 9.36
CA SER A 320 39.06 11.42 9.67
C SER A 320 40.21 10.86 8.82
N GLU A 321 40.95 9.90 9.37
CA GLU A 321 41.92 9.10 8.64
C GLU A 321 41.37 7.81 8.04
N VAL A 322 40.13 7.46 8.38
CA VAL A 322 39.49 6.22 7.95
C VAL A 322 39.06 6.32 6.49
N VAL A 323 39.48 5.34 5.69
CA VAL A 323 39.12 5.22 4.27
C VAL A 323 37.75 4.55 4.15
N THR A 324 36.89 5.10 3.31
CA THR A 324 35.58 4.53 2.99
C THR A 324 35.62 3.93 1.59
N ASP A 325 35.53 2.61 1.47
CA ASP A 325 35.58 1.89 0.19
C ASP A 325 34.16 1.52 -0.27
N ILE A 326 33.79 1.94 -1.48
CA ILE A 326 32.50 1.67 -2.10
C ILE A 326 32.72 0.91 -3.39
N HIS A 327 32.07 -0.25 -3.56
CA HIS A 327 32.12 -1.09 -4.74
C HIS A 327 30.75 -1.20 -5.38
N LEU A 328 30.64 -0.92 -6.68
CA LEU A 328 29.43 -1.15 -7.46
C LEU A 328 29.67 -2.04 -8.67
N LYS A 329 28.70 -2.90 -8.94
CA LYS A 329 28.67 -3.72 -10.16
C LYS A 329 28.32 -2.86 -11.39
N GLU A 330 28.64 -3.38 -12.58
CA GLU A 330 28.40 -2.67 -13.84
C GLU A 330 26.94 -2.24 -14.01
N GLY A 331 26.72 -0.96 -14.32
CA GLY A 331 25.38 -0.38 -14.45
C GLY A 331 24.82 0.24 -13.17
N GLY A 332 25.51 0.09 -12.03
CA GLY A 332 25.07 0.65 -10.76
C GLY A 332 25.21 2.17 -10.64
N GLU A 333 24.44 2.74 -9.71
CA GLU A 333 24.36 4.18 -9.46
C GLU A 333 24.63 4.55 -7.99
N VAL A 334 25.38 5.64 -7.76
CA VAL A 334 25.49 6.27 -6.44
C VAL A 334 24.86 7.65 -6.47
N VAL A 335 23.92 7.90 -5.57
CA VAL A 335 23.28 9.20 -5.37
C VAL A 335 23.61 9.69 -3.96
N CYS A 336 24.30 10.81 -3.86
CA CYS A 336 24.58 11.40 -2.56
C CYS A 336 24.68 12.92 -2.57
N ALA A 337 24.30 13.56 -1.47
CA ALA A 337 24.34 15.01 -1.36
C ALA A 337 25.76 15.51 -1.07
N GLN A 338 26.59 14.75 -0.33
CA GLN A 338 27.98 15.12 -0.06
C GLN A 338 28.90 13.91 -0.01
N VAL A 339 30.11 14.02 -0.60
CA VAL A 339 31.19 13.04 -0.45
C VAL A 339 32.42 13.72 0.15
N TYR A 340 32.97 13.15 1.20
CA TYR A 340 34.10 13.64 1.95
C TYR A 340 35.41 12.99 1.48
N PRO A 341 36.57 13.57 1.85
CA PRO A 341 37.89 13.09 1.45
C PRO A 341 38.15 11.67 1.95
N LYS A 342 39.08 10.94 1.31
CA LYS A 342 39.43 9.53 1.62
C LYS A 342 38.29 8.54 1.33
N THR A 343 37.45 8.87 0.35
CA THR A 343 36.43 7.96 -0.17
C THR A 343 36.90 7.38 -1.49
N ARG A 344 36.83 6.06 -1.62
CA ARG A 344 37.14 5.31 -2.84
C ARG A 344 35.86 4.70 -3.38
N ILE A 345 35.57 4.94 -4.66
CA ILE A 345 34.38 4.41 -5.33
C ILE A 345 34.83 3.62 -6.55
N THR A 346 34.70 2.31 -6.48
CA THR A 346 34.97 1.37 -7.55
C THR A 346 33.67 1.03 -8.29
N MET A 347 33.65 1.20 -9.61
CA MET A 347 32.51 0.87 -10.48
C MET A 347 32.98 -0.02 -11.62
N GLY A 348 32.67 -1.31 -11.56
CA GLY A 348 33.26 -2.31 -12.46
C GLY A 348 34.80 -2.26 -12.38
N GLU A 349 35.47 -2.07 -13.51
CA GLU A 349 36.94 -1.96 -13.57
C GLU A 349 37.50 -0.56 -13.24
N LYS A 350 36.65 0.43 -12.90
CA LYS A 350 37.10 1.81 -12.63
C LYS A 350 37.14 2.11 -11.14
N LEU A 351 38.25 2.63 -10.67
CA LEU A 351 38.39 3.22 -9.34
C LEU A 351 38.31 4.75 -9.43
N ILE A 352 37.54 5.37 -8.53
CA ILE A 352 37.43 6.82 -8.33
C ILE A 352 37.83 7.10 -6.89
N GLU A 353 39.02 7.64 -6.67
CA GLU A 353 39.46 8.08 -5.34
C GLU A 353 39.28 9.59 -5.18
N ILE A 354 38.61 9.99 -4.10
CA ILE A 354 38.30 11.39 -3.76
C ILE A 354 39.25 11.83 -2.64
N ASN A 355 40.32 12.52 -3.03
CA ASN A 355 41.36 13.01 -2.10
C ASN A 355 41.33 14.53 -1.88
N ASN A 356 40.25 15.21 -2.29
CA ASN A 356 40.11 16.67 -2.14
C ASN A 356 40.09 17.10 -0.68
N SER A 357 40.56 18.31 -0.33
CA SER A 357 40.53 18.83 1.04
C SER A 357 39.16 19.36 1.49
N GLN A 358 38.21 19.54 0.57
CA GLN A 358 36.84 19.99 0.82
C GLN A 358 35.81 18.97 0.30
N PRO A 359 34.66 18.81 0.98
CA PRO A 359 33.60 17.88 0.56
C PRO A 359 32.99 18.28 -0.78
N VAL A 360 32.64 17.27 -1.57
CA VAL A 360 32.02 17.41 -2.89
C VAL A 360 30.51 17.34 -2.73
N THR A 361 29.76 18.34 -3.20
CA THR A 361 28.31 18.42 -3.02
C THR A 361 27.52 17.98 -4.27
N ASP A 362 26.28 17.53 -4.09
CA ASP A 362 25.30 17.08 -5.09
C ASP A 362 25.89 16.11 -6.12
N VAL A 363 26.30 14.92 -5.65
CA VAL A 363 27.08 13.96 -6.42
C VAL A 363 26.25 12.78 -6.88
N ARG A 364 26.12 12.66 -8.21
CA ARG A 364 25.54 11.49 -8.88
C ARG A 364 26.62 10.79 -9.70
N TYR A 365 26.90 9.53 -9.39
CA TYR A 365 27.82 8.70 -10.17
C TYR A 365 27.06 7.57 -10.87
N THR A 366 27.14 7.50 -12.20
CA THR A 366 26.52 6.43 -13.01
C THR A 366 27.53 5.76 -13.96
N HIS A 367 27.40 4.45 -14.15
CA HIS A 367 28.21 3.69 -15.10
C HIS A 367 27.81 3.99 -16.58
N PRO A 368 28.75 4.05 -17.56
CA PRO A 368 28.52 4.54 -18.94
C PRO A 368 27.47 3.86 -19.84
N LEU A 369 26.76 2.83 -19.38
CA LEU A 369 25.60 2.28 -20.10
C LEU A 369 24.25 2.90 -19.66
N GLY A 370 24.26 3.83 -18.70
CA GLY A 370 23.18 4.79 -18.41
C GLY A 370 23.75 6.16 -18.02
N LYS A 371 23.67 7.15 -18.93
CA LYS A 371 24.12 8.55 -18.71
C LYS A 371 23.25 9.25 -17.64
N ILE A 372 23.68 10.16 -16.74
CA ILE A 372 24.82 11.12 -16.65
C ILE A 372 25.39 11.19 -15.20
N LEU A 373 26.72 11.40 -15.12
CA LEU A 373 27.55 11.89 -13.99
C LEU A 373 27.58 13.42 -13.90
N GLU A 374 27.64 14.03 -12.70
CA GLU A 374 28.67 15.05 -12.36
C GLU A 374 28.52 15.65 -10.94
N SER A 375 29.59 15.57 -10.14
CA SER A 375 30.17 16.75 -9.50
C SER A 375 31.71 16.63 -9.46
N ARG A 376 32.38 17.79 -9.54
CA ARG A 376 33.83 17.95 -9.75
C ARG A 376 34.60 17.78 -8.45
N ALA A 377 35.24 16.64 -8.25
CA ALA A 377 36.38 16.52 -7.35
C ALA A 377 37.46 15.66 -7.97
N ALA A 378 38.71 15.99 -7.64
CA ALA A 378 39.91 15.45 -8.26
C ALA A 378 39.91 13.92 -8.22
N ILE A 379 39.91 13.31 -9.41
CA ILE A 379 40.15 11.88 -9.60
C ILE A 379 41.66 11.72 -9.57
N THR A 380 42.18 11.19 -8.47
CA THR A 380 43.61 10.91 -8.32
C THR A 380 43.80 9.41 -8.44
N GLU A 381 44.43 9.03 -9.54
CA GLU A 381 44.92 7.68 -9.86
C GLU A 381 43.89 6.57 -10.15
N GLU A 382 44.25 5.84 -11.19
CA GLU A 382 43.56 4.67 -11.70
C GLU A 382 44.49 3.52 -11.24
N ILE A 383 44.05 2.59 -10.39
CA ILE A 383 44.84 1.42 -9.93
C ILE A 383 44.13 0.15 -10.41
N LYS A 384 44.89 -0.84 -10.88
CA LYS A 384 44.32 -2.14 -11.28
C LYS A 384 43.90 -2.89 -10.00
N PRO A 385 42.69 -3.47 -9.93
CA PRO A 385 42.31 -4.30 -8.79
C PRO A 385 43.21 -5.54 -8.72
N ASP A 386 43.82 -5.76 -7.56
CA ASP A 386 44.61 -6.96 -7.25
C ASP A 386 43.73 -8.22 -7.29
N GLU A 387 44.34 -9.33 -7.71
CA GLU A 387 43.74 -10.65 -7.94
C GLU A 387 43.26 -11.35 -6.64
N ARG A 388 42.28 -10.79 -5.93
CA ARG A 388 41.60 -11.45 -4.80
C ARG A 388 40.09 -11.68 -5.00
N ALA A 389 39.50 -11.17 -6.06
CA ALA A 389 38.05 -11.26 -6.30
C ALA A 389 37.63 -12.36 -7.31
N SER A 390 38.39 -13.44 -7.44
CA SER A 390 38.06 -14.58 -8.30
C SER A 390 37.91 -15.85 -7.47
N ARG A 391 36.79 -15.97 -6.74
CA ARG A 391 36.35 -17.23 -6.15
C ARG A 391 34.87 -17.22 -5.81
N ILE A 392 34.00 -17.22 -6.83
CA ILE A 392 32.64 -17.73 -6.67
C ILE A 392 32.31 -18.58 -7.89
N PHE A 393 31.96 -19.84 -7.58
CA PHE A 393 31.14 -20.82 -8.29
C PHE A 393 31.78 -22.21 -8.24
N ALA A 394 31.42 -22.95 -7.20
CA ALA A 394 31.36 -24.40 -7.25
C ALA A 394 30.02 -24.81 -6.64
N GLU A 395 29.09 -25.16 -7.52
CA GLU A 395 27.81 -25.77 -7.15
C GLU A 395 28.06 -27.06 -6.36
N LYS A 396 27.36 -27.23 -5.24
CA LYS A 396 27.10 -28.58 -4.70
C LYS A 396 25.62 -28.72 -4.42
N THR A 397 24.99 -29.55 -5.23
CA THR A 397 23.62 -30.03 -5.11
C THR A 397 23.43 -30.75 -3.79
N PHE A 398 22.50 -30.25 -2.96
CA PHE A 398 22.03 -30.95 -1.77
C PHE A 398 21.02 -32.01 -2.20
N SER A 399 21.41 -33.28 -2.08
CA SER A 399 20.71 -34.51 -2.46
C SER A 399 20.87 -35.01 -3.91
N VAL A 400 20.95 -36.34 -4.04
CA VAL A 400 21.06 -37.05 -5.33
C VAL A 400 19.86 -38.00 -5.45
N LEU A 401 19.22 -38.02 -6.61
CA LEU A 401 18.17 -38.99 -6.95
C LEU A 401 18.76 -40.12 -7.79
N LEU A 402 18.59 -41.37 -7.36
CA LEU A 402 19.07 -42.56 -8.06
C LEU A 402 17.92 -43.52 -8.35
N ARG A 403 17.99 -44.21 -9.49
CA ARG A 403 17.15 -45.37 -9.77
C ARG A 403 17.93 -46.62 -9.41
N ALA A 404 17.46 -47.39 -8.44
CA ALA A 404 18.14 -48.60 -7.98
C ALA A 404 17.13 -49.67 -7.57
N THR A 405 17.53 -50.93 -7.69
CA THR A 405 16.72 -52.08 -7.25
C THR A 405 16.78 -52.28 -5.73
N SER A 406 17.83 -51.77 -5.08
CA SER A 406 18.08 -51.90 -3.63
C SER A 406 18.44 -50.57 -2.99
N LEU A 407 17.93 -50.33 -1.76
CA LEU A 407 18.23 -49.16 -0.94
C LEU A 407 19.69 -49.11 -0.49
N LEU A 408 20.33 -50.26 -0.28
CA LEU A 408 21.75 -50.33 0.12
C LEU A 408 22.65 -49.88 -1.04
N ASP A 409 22.44 -50.42 -2.24
CA ASP A 409 23.22 -50.05 -3.43
C ASP A 409 23.05 -48.57 -3.76
N ALA A 410 21.82 -48.06 -3.62
CA ALA A 410 21.54 -46.65 -3.76
C ALA A 410 22.38 -45.82 -2.77
N ARG A 411 22.37 -46.18 -1.47
CA ARG A 411 23.11 -45.45 -0.41
C ARG A 411 24.61 -45.40 -0.68
N ASP A 412 25.23 -46.50 -1.10
CA ASP A 412 26.67 -46.51 -1.38
C ASP A 412 27.03 -45.65 -2.60
N ILE A 413 26.24 -45.74 -3.67
CA ILE A 413 26.45 -44.92 -4.88
C ILE A 413 26.18 -43.43 -4.57
N GLY A 414 25.11 -43.14 -3.83
CA GLY A 414 24.74 -41.80 -3.41
C GLY A 414 25.75 -41.16 -2.45
N ALA A 415 26.30 -41.95 -1.52
CA ALA A 415 27.38 -41.51 -0.63
C ALA A 415 28.63 -41.09 -1.40
N ARG A 416 29.04 -41.88 -2.41
CA ARG A 416 30.16 -41.55 -3.29
C ARG A 416 29.89 -40.27 -4.10
N LEU A 417 28.69 -40.13 -4.67
CA LEU A 417 28.31 -38.95 -5.45
C LEU A 417 28.23 -37.67 -4.59
N LEU A 418 27.85 -37.79 -3.32
CA LEU A 418 27.82 -36.70 -2.35
C LEU A 418 29.16 -36.47 -1.63
N ASN A 419 30.16 -37.31 -1.90
CA ASN A 419 31.49 -37.29 -1.27
C ASN A 419 31.43 -37.44 0.26
N LEU A 420 30.56 -38.31 0.77
CA LEU A 420 30.33 -38.63 2.19
C LEU A 420 30.51 -40.14 2.45
N ALA A 421 30.69 -40.53 3.72
CA ALA A 421 30.69 -41.95 4.08
C ALA A 421 29.27 -42.55 4.05
N PRO A 422 29.08 -43.86 3.74
CA PRO A 422 27.74 -44.49 3.71
C PRO A 422 26.95 -44.38 5.03
N SER A 423 27.66 -44.24 6.16
CA SER A 423 27.10 -44.03 7.49
C SER A 423 26.57 -42.61 7.72
N GLU A 424 26.94 -41.65 6.89
CA GLU A 424 26.57 -40.23 7.01
C GLU A 424 25.45 -39.80 6.05
N VAL A 425 24.89 -40.74 5.27
CA VAL A 425 23.79 -40.48 4.34
C VAL A 425 22.55 -41.28 4.71
N ASP A 426 21.38 -40.65 4.53
CA ASP A 426 20.06 -41.26 4.67
C ASP A 426 19.35 -41.29 3.32
N SER A 427 18.35 -42.17 3.17
CA SER A 427 17.65 -42.38 1.90
C SER A 427 16.13 -42.42 2.04
N GLN A 428 15.45 -41.82 1.07
CA GLN A 428 13.99 -41.77 0.99
C GLN A 428 13.54 -42.27 -0.38
N ILE A 429 12.62 -43.24 -0.40
CA ILE A 429 11.96 -43.66 -1.64
C ILE A 429 10.96 -42.57 -2.03
N VAL A 430 11.19 -41.93 -3.18
CA VAL A 430 10.37 -40.82 -3.67
C VAL A 430 9.13 -41.35 -4.39
N ASN A 431 9.27 -42.44 -5.14
CA ASN A 431 8.15 -43.08 -5.81
C ASN A 431 8.45 -44.55 -6.13
N ARG A 432 7.40 -45.38 -6.17
CA ARG A 432 7.46 -46.78 -6.62
C ARG A 432 6.90 -46.80 -8.05
N SER A 433 7.74 -47.10 -9.04
CA SER A 433 7.27 -47.22 -10.43
C SER A 433 6.54 -48.55 -10.60
N GLU A 434 5.25 -48.52 -10.99
CA GLU A 434 4.44 -49.70 -11.33
C GLU A 434 4.74 -50.23 -12.75
N SER A 435 6.01 -50.27 -13.15
CA SER A 435 6.46 -50.79 -14.45
C SER A 435 7.43 -51.95 -14.26
N GLU A 436 7.39 -52.91 -15.18
CA GLU A 436 7.94 -54.29 -15.11
C GLU A 436 9.41 -54.45 -14.66
N ASP A 437 10.20 -53.37 -14.59
CA ASP A 437 11.61 -53.42 -14.19
C ASP A 437 11.88 -53.26 -12.67
N ASN A 438 10.86 -53.09 -11.82
CA ASN A 438 10.96 -53.11 -10.35
C ASN A 438 12.07 -52.21 -9.73
N LEU A 439 12.37 -51.06 -10.38
CA LEU A 439 13.39 -50.09 -9.94
C LEU A 439 12.76 -48.97 -9.09
N PHE A 440 13.34 -48.70 -7.91
CA PHE A 440 12.91 -47.63 -7.01
C PHE A 440 13.58 -46.31 -7.38
N LEU A 441 12.82 -45.21 -7.32
CA LEU A 441 13.38 -43.86 -7.37
C LEU A 441 13.71 -43.41 -5.95
N ILE A 442 14.99 -43.37 -5.61
CA ILE A 442 15.48 -43.17 -4.24
C ILE A 442 16.28 -41.87 -4.18
N ARG A 443 15.87 -40.95 -3.30
CA ARG A 443 16.60 -39.71 -2.98
C ARG A 443 17.52 -39.96 -1.80
N ILE A 444 18.75 -39.47 -1.88
CA ILE A 444 19.81 -39.70 -0.89
C ILE A 444 20.36 -38.34 -0.44
N PHE A 445 20.49 -38.14 0.87
CA PHE A 445 20.86 -36.88 1.49
C PHE A 445 21.64 -37.12 2.80
N ARG A 446 22.25 -36.09 3.39
CA ARG A 446 23.04 -36.25 4.62
C ARG A 446 22.14 -36.54 5.83
N LEU A 447 22.57 -37.48 6.69
CA LEU A 447 21.84 -37.89 7.90
C LEU A 447 21.59 -36.67 8.82
N GLY A 448 20.34 -36.46 9.25
CA GLY A 448 19.93 -35.37 10.17
C GLY A 448 19.19 -34.18 9.56
N VAL A 449 18.86 -34.19 8.26
CA VAL A 449 18.23 -33.05 7.55
C VAL A 449 16.69 -33.07 7.55
N ILE A 450 16.03 -34.11 8.11
CA ILE A 450 14.56 -34.19 8.22
C ILE A 450 14.16 -34.67 9.62
N GLY A 451 13.49 -33.81 10.40
CA GLY A 451 13.02 -34.11 11.76
C GLY A 451 11.75 -34.99 11.79
N LYS A 452 11.67 -35.86 12.81
CA LYS A 452 10.56 -36.79 13.09
C LYS A 452 9.37 -36.07 13.74
N TRP A 453 8.16 -36.40 13.28
CA TRP A 453 6.90 -36.03 13.91
C TRP A 453 6.40 -37.12 14.88
N LEU A 454 5.96 -36.66 16.05
CA LEU A 454 4.88 -37.12 16.94
C LEU A 454 4.78 -38.61 17.37
N GLU A 455 5.05 -38.88 18.66
CA GLU A 455 4.35 -39.90 19.44
C GLU A 455 3.49 -39.22 20.53
N LEU A 456 2.20 -39.51 20.49
CA LEU A 456 1.15 -39.04 21.40
C LEU A 456 1.39 -39.56 22.83
N LYS A 457 1.58 -38.66 23.81
CA LYS A 457 1.33 -38.97 25.22
C LYS A 457 -0.15 -38.76 25.54
N ARG A 458 -0.80 -39.89 25.84
CA ARG A 458 -2.09 -40.02 26.51
C ARG A 458 -2.13 -39.18 27.79
N LYS A 459 -3.24 -38.48 28.01
CA LYS A 459 -3.65 -38.01 29.34
C LYS A 459 -3.87 -39.23 30.23
N GLU A 460 -3.18 -39.28 31.37
CA GLU A 460 -3.56 -40.15 32.48
C GLU A 460 -4.88 -39.64 33.11
N PRO A 461 -5.77 -40.54 33.55
CA PRO A 461 -6.90 -40.16 34.39
C PRO A 461 -6.42 -39.73 35.78
N ALA A 462 -7.18 -38.83 36.41
CA ALA A 462 -6.95 -38.44 37.80
C ALA A 462 -6.96 -39.68 38.71
N PHE A 463 -5.85 -39.89 39.43
CA PHE A 463 -5.81 -40.80 40.57
C PHE A 463 -6.65 -40.19 41.71
N GLY A 464 -7.92 -40.55 41.76
CA GLY A 464 -8.75 -40.42 42.95
C GLY A 464 -8.41 -41.54 43.94
N ILE A 465 -8.20 -41.17 45.20
CA ILE A 465 -8.01 -42.10 46.31
C ILE A 465 -9.25 -43.00 46.39
N CYS A 466 -9.07 -44.32 46.29
CA CYS A 466 -10.14 -45.30 46.37
C CYS A 466 -10.72 -45.30 47.80
N SER A 467 -11.90 -44.69 48.00
CA SER A 467 -12.67 -44.86 49.23
C SER A 467 -13.35 -46.22 49.19
N ASP A 468 -13.29 -47.00 50.27
CA ASP A 468 -14.01 -48.26 50.39
C ASP A 468 -15.51 -48.05 50.07
N GLN A 469 -16.03 -48.79 49.07
CA GLN A 469 -17.45 -48.72 48.66
C GLN A 469 -18.10 -50.09 48.85
N ASN A 470 -19.24 -50.10 49.56
CA ASN A 470 -20.04 -51.32 49.73
C ASN A 470 -20.69 -51.73 48.41
N GLY A 471 -20.91 -53.03 48.23
CA GLY A 471 -21.73 -53.50 47.11
C GLY A 471 -23.18 -53.01 47.29
N HIS A 472 -23.86 -52.70 46.19
CA HIS A 472 -25.29 -52.37 46.18
C HIS A 472 -26.01 -53.14 45.06
N PHE A 473 -27.33 -53.28 45.18
CA PHE A 473 -28.17 -53.99 44.23
C PHE A 473 -29.33 -53.10 43.76
N GLU A 474 -29.69 -53.23 42.48
CA GLU A 474 -30.77 -52.47 41.85
C GLU A 474 -31.73 -53.41 41.10
N PHE A 475 -33.03 -53.07 41.12
CA PHE A 475 -34.07 -53.78 40.38
C PHE A 475 -34.62 -52.92 39.25
N MET A 476 -34.71 -53.50 38.05
CA MET A 476 -35.35 -52.87 36.89
C MET A 476 -36.55 -53.70 36.43
N ASN A 477 -37.75 -53.11 36.48
CA ASN A 477 -38.99 -53.74 36.03
C ASN A 477 -39.35 -53.25 34.63
N THR A 478 -38.88 -53.96 33.61
CA THR A 478 -39.10 -53.61 32.20
C THR A 478 -40.18 -54.48 31.58
N GLU A 479 -40.65 -54.15 30.36
CA GLU A 479 -41.70 -54.90 29.65
C GLU A 479 -41.37 -56.38 29.47
N THR A 480 -40.08 -56.71 29.40
CA THR A 480 -39.58 -58.06 29.14
C THR A 480 -39.36 -58.87 30.42
N GLY A 481 -39.37 -58.27 31.61
CA GLY A 481 -39.23 -58.98 32.89
C GLY A 481 -38.64 -58.12 34.02
N LEU A 482 -38.47 -58.74 35.19
CA LEU A 482 -37.77 -58.16 36.34
C LEU A 482 -36.28 -58.50 36.24
N PHE A 483 -35.43 -57.50 36.29
CA PHE A 483 -33.97 -57.63 36.22
C PHE A 483 -33.34 -57.18 37.54
N LEU A 484 -32.28 -57.87 37.96
CA LEU A 484 -31.45 -57.58 39.12
C LEU A 484 -30.03 -57.31 38.66
N THR A 485 -29.47 -56.18 39.08
CA THR A 485 -28.06 -55.82 38.87
C THR A 485 -27.39 -55.76 40.24
N ILE A 486 -26.22 -56.40 40.36
CA ILE A 486 -25.42 -56.39 41.60
C ILE A 486 -24.04 -55.83 41.30
N SER A 487 -23.70 -54.74 41.96
CA SER A 487 -22.39 -54.11 41.88
C SER A 487 -21.48 -54.65 42.99
N PRO A 488 -20.23 -55.04 42.68
CA PRO A 488 -19.30 -55.59 43.66
C PRO A 488 -18.78 -54.50 44.60
N SER A 489 -18.38 -54.87 45.83
CA SER A 489 -17.70 -53.93 46.72
C SER A 489 -16.26 -53.65 46.25
N LEU A 490 -15.79 -52.42 46.45
CA LEU A 490 -14.40 -52.01 46.22
C LEU A 490 -13.70 -51.70 47.56
N GLY A 491 -12.46 -52.16 47.72
CA GLY A 491 -11.69 -51.98 48.97
C GLY A 491 -12.18 -52.88 50.11
N ASN A 492 -12.30 -52.35 51.33
CA ASN A 492 -12.87 -53.03 52.50
C ASN A 492 -14.40 -52.94 52.60
N GLY A 493 -15.10 -52.54 51.54
CA GLY A 493 -16.55 -52.47 51.53
C GLY A 493 -17.24 -53.83 51.76
N ARG A 494 -18.34 -53.82 52.51
CA ARG A 494 -19.12 -55.03 52.85
C ARG A 494 -19.72 -55.64 51.56
N LYS A 495 -19.52 -56.95 51.38
CA LYS A 495 -20.18 -57.73 50.33
C LYS A 495 -21.66 -57.92 50.68
N ILE A 496 -22.51 -57.82 49.66
CA ILE A 496 -23.95 -58.06 49.78
C ILE A 496 -24.18 -59.55 50.03
N SER A 497 -25.04 -59.90 50.99
CA SER A 497 -25.46 -61.28 51.21
C SER A 497 -26.71 -61.60 50.39
N CYS A 498 -26.84 -62.87 49.97
CA CYS A 498 -28.03 -63.34 49.26
C CYS A 498 -29.32 -63.11 50.09
N GLU A 499 -29.22 -63.17 51.41
CA GLU A 499 -30.35 -62.97 52.34
C GLU A 499 -30.93 -61.55 52.27
N GLU A 500 -30.10 -60.51 52.11
CA GLU A 500 -30.55 -59.11 52.02
C GLU A 500 -31.33 -58.84 50.73
N VAL A 501 -30.89 -59.42 49.60
CA VAL A 501 -31.56 -59.28 48.30
C VAL A 501 -32.90 -60.03 48.28
N LEU A 502 -32.95 -61.25 48.83
CA LEU A 502 -34.18 -62.04 48.92
C LEU A 502 -35.21 -61.41 49.88
N ALA A 503 -34.77 -60.75 50.96
CA ALA A 503 -35.66 -60.01 51.86
C ALA A 503 -36.27 -58.76 51.19
N TYR A 504 -35.52 -58.07 50.34
CA TYR A 504 -36.01 -56.92 49.58
C TYR A 504 -37.07 -57.33 48.54
N ILE A 505 -36.86 -58.47 47.87
CA ILE A 505 -37.82 -59.04 46.92
C ILE A 505 -39.16 -59.35 47.59
N LYS A 506 -39.13 -59.92 48.80
CA LYS A 506 -40.33 -60.28 49.58
C LYS A 506 -41.09 -59.06 50.11
N THR A 507 -40.41 -57.96 50.43
CA THR A 507 -41.05 -56.75 50.98
C THR A 507 -41.75 -55.88 49.94
N HIS A 508 -41.32 -55.94 48.68
CA HIS A 508 -41.85 -55.11 47.60
C HIS A 508 -42.80 -55.87 46.64
N ASP A 509 -43.21 -57.09 46.99
CA ASP A 509 -44.18 -57.95 46.28
C ASP A 509 -43.83 -58.20 44.78
N PHE A 510 -42.55 -58.47 44.51
CA PHE A 510 -42.03 -58.65 43.15
C PHE A 510 -42.34 -60.01 42.47
N GLY A 511 -43.16 -60.88 43.09
CA GLY A 511 -43.65 -62.15 42.51
C GLY A 511 -42.69 -63.35 42.61
N GLU A 512 -42.98 -64.44 41.87
CA GLU A 512 -42.08 -65.62 41.79
C GLU A 512 -40.77 -65.27 41.08
N VAL A 513 -39.66 -65.40 41.82
CA VAL A 513 -38.29 -65.13 41.36
C VAL A 513 -37.49 -66.44 41.40
N ASP A 514 -36.60 -66.64 40.43
CA ASP A 514 -35.68 -67.80 40.43
C ASP A 514 -34.56 -67.61 41.47
N GLU A 515 -34.74 -68.22 42.65
CA GLU A 515 -33.83 -68.09 43.79
C GLU A 515 -32.40 -68.58 43.48
N GLN A 516 -32.25 -69.61 42.63
CA GLN A 516 -30.93 -70.14 42.26
C GLN A 516 -30.15 -69.16 41.36
N LEU A 517 -30.87 -68.44 40.49
CA LEU A 517 -30.27 -67.44 39.62
C LEU A 517 -29.89 -66.16 40.39
N VAL A 518 -30.67 -65.79 41.41
CA VAL A 518 -30.34 -64.69 42.32
C VAL A 518 -29.06 -64.99 43.11
N GLU A 519 -28.92 -66.19 43.69
CA GLU A 519 -27.70 -66.58 44.41
C GLU A 519 -26.46 -66.55 43.52
N LYS A 520 -26.59 -67.03 42.28
CA LYS A 520 -25.49 -66.99 41.30
C LYS A 520 -25.10 -65.56 40.94
N THR A 521 -26.09 -64.68 40.76
CA THR A 521 -25.88 -63.26 40.43
C THR A 521 -25.22 -62.49 41.58
N VAL A 522 -25.59 -62.79 42.84
CA VAL A 522 -24.97 -62.19 44.04
C VAL A 522 -23.51 -62.61 44.18
N ASN A 523 -23.21 -63.88 43.92
CA ASN A 523 -21.84 -64.40 44.03
C ASN A 523 -20.92 -63.89 42.91
N GLU A 524 -21.42 -63.78 41.69
CA GLU A 524 -20.62 -63.35 40.54
C GLU A 524 -20.47 -61.82 40.46
N ALA A 525 -21.45 -61.05 40.97
CA ALA A 525 -21.42 -59.58 41.10
C ALA A 525 -20.83 -58.84 39.89
N LEU A 526 -21.26 -59.23 38.68
CA LEU A 526 -20.66 -58.81 37.41
C LEU A 526 -21.08 -57.41 36.94
N ASN A 527 -21.94 -56.73 37.70
CA ASN A 527 -22.50 -55.41 37.37
C ASN A 527 -23.24 -55.37 36.01
N ILE A 528 -23.96 -56.45 35.68
CA ILE A 528 -24.77 -56.62 34.48
C ILE A 528 -26.20 -56.97 34.91
N PRO A 529 -27.26 -56.41 34.29
CA PRO A 529 -28.63 -56.73 34.63
C PRO A 529 -29.00 -58.16 34.22
N ILE A 530 -29.33 -59.01 35.20
CA ILE A 530 -29.75 -60.40 34.98
C ILE A 530 -31.24 -60.53 35.22
N ARG A 531 -31.96 -61.16 34.29
CA ARG A 531 -33.41 -61.35 34.39
C ARG A 531 -33.74 -62.43 35.41
N ILE A 532 -34.48 -62.07 36.45
CA ILE A 532 -34.79 -62.95 37.59
C ILE A 532 -36.28 -63.28 37.73
N GLY A 533 -37.19 -62.57 37.05
CA GLY A 533 -38.65 -62.81 37.18
C GLY A 533 -39.54 -62.22 36.06
N LYS A 534 -40.85 -62.43 36.17
CA LYS A 534 -41.90 -61.90 35.25
C LYS A 534 -42.53 -60.59 35.79
N ARG A 535 -42.89 -59.65 34.91
CA ARG A 535 -43.43 -58.30 35.24
C ARG A 535 -44.84 -58.32 35.87
N ARG A 536 -45.10 -57.38 36.79
CA ARG A 536 -46.46 -56.94 37.23
C ARG A 536 -46.56 -55.41 37.18
N ARG A 537 -47.68 -54.83 36.70
CA ARG A 537 -47.92 -53.37 36.57
C ARG A 537 -48.64 -52.79 37.81
N VAL A 538 -48.29 -51.55 38.19
CA VAL A 538 -48.92 -50.78 39.28
C VAL A 538 -49.10 -49.32 38.82
N SER A 539 -50.33 -48.78 38.81
CA SER A 539 -50.72 -47.58 38.03
C SER A 539 -50.64 -46.20 38.72
N HIS A 540 -50.25 -46.11 40.00
CA HIS A 540 -50.20 -44.84 40.76
C HIS A 540 -48.78 -44.26 40.86
N ILE A 541 -47.95 -44.56 39.86
CA ILE A 541 -46.50 -44.38 39.87
C ILE A 541 -46.04 -43.55 38.65
N ASP A 542 -46.92 -43.27 37.67
CA ASP A 542 -46.59 -42.57 36.41
C ASP A 542 -46.37 -41.05 36.58
N GLY A 543 -45.58 -40.46 35.68
CA GLY A 543 -45.31 -39.00 35.66
C GLY A 543 -46.45 -38.19 35.03
N SER A 544 -46.61 -36.92 35.41
CA SER A 544 -47.62 -36.01 34.85
C SER A 544 -47.11 -34.58 34.68
N PHE A 545 -47.70 -33.80 33.77
CA PHE A 545 -47.33 -32.40 33.55
C PHE A 545 -48.55 -31.47 33.37
N GLN A 546 -48.36 -30.17 33.62
CA GLN A 546 -49.32 -29.10 33.37
C GLN A 546 -48.60 -27.88 32.75
N ILE A 547 -49.21 -27.25 31.74
CA ILE A 547 -48.66 -26.08 31.05
C ILE A 547 -49.52 -24.85 31.38
N GLU A 548 -48.88 -23.75 31.74
CA GLU A 548 -49.52 -22.46 31.99
C GLU A 548 -48.95 -21.39 31.06
N VAL A 549 -49.81 -20.81 30.21
CA VAL A 549 -49.45 -19.68 29.33
C VAL A 549 -49.80 -18.38 30.05
N LEU A 550 -48.83 -17.50 30.28
CA LEU A 550 -49.08 -16.23 30.96
C LEU A 550 -50.01 -15.32 30.13
N PRO A 551 -50.92 -14.54 30.75
CA PRO A 551 -51.88 -13.68 30.05
C PRO A 551 -51.26 -12.64 29.10
N THR A 552 -50.01 -12.26 29.35
CA THR A 552 -49.25 -11.30 28.55
C THR A 552 -48.63 -11.92 27.28
N LEU A 553 -48.71 -13.24 27.11
CA LEU A 553 -48.12 -13.98 25.98
C LEU A 553 -46.60 -13.76 25.82
N THR A 554 -45.94 -13.49 26.96
CA THR A 554 -44.49 -13.23 27.02
C THR A 554 -43.71 -14.47 27.47
N LYS A 555 -44.33 -15.36 28.26
CA LYS A 555 -43.73 -16.62 28.74
C LYS A 555 -44.74 -17.75 28.86
N VAL A 556 -44.23 -18.97 28.75
CA VAL A 556 -44.95 -20.23 28.98
C VAL A 556 -44.22 -21.04 30.05
N LEU A 557 -44.94 -21.47 31.07
CA LEU A 557 -44.43 -22.23 32.19
C LEU A 557 -44.91 -23.68 32.13
N ILE A 558 -44.07 -24.63 32.53
CA ILE A 558 -44.44 -26.03 32.72
C ILE A 558 -44.22 -26.47 34.17
N PHE A 559 -45.16 -27.24 34.68
CA PHE A 559 -45.10 -27.95 35.95
C PHE A 559 -45.01 -29.44 35.67
N VAL A 560 -43.95 -30.10 36.13
CA VAL A 560 -43.74 -31.54 35.91
C VAL A 560 -43.66 -32.27 37.24
N VAL A 561 -44.42 -33.34 37.37
CA VAL A 561 -44.36 -34.31 38.45
C VAL A 561 -43.71 -35.58 37.91
N PRO A 562 -42.51 -35.94 38.38
CA PRO A 562 -41.77 -37.08 37.86
C PRO A 562 -42.39 -38.43 38.27
N PRO A 563 -42.16 -39.50 37.48
CA PRO A 563 -42.61 -40.84 37.85
C PRO A 563 -41.88 -41.35 39.09
N LYS A 564 -42.58 -42.14 39.91
CA LYS A 564 -42.00 -42.93 40.99
C LYS A 564 -41.32 -44.19 40.40
N PRO A 565 -40.46 -44.92 41.16
CA PRO A 565 -39.80 -46.12 40.67
C PRO A 565 -40.80 -47.18 40.16
N GLY A 566 -40.77 -47.48 38.85
CA GLY A 566 -41.69 -48.41 38.19
C GLY A 566 -42.84 -47.79 37.38
N GLY A 567 -42.94 -46.46 37.32
CA GLY A 567 -43.93 -45.73 36.51
C GLY A 567 -43.41 -45.33 35.13
N VAL A 568 -44.31 -44.90 34.25
CA VAL A 568 -44.01 -44.44 32.88
C VAL A 568 -43.57 -42.97 32.89
N ALA A 569 -42.49 -42.67 32.15
CA ALA A 569 -41.97 -41.32 31.96
C ALA A 569 -42.73 -40.55 30.88
N ILE A 570 -42.83 -39.22 31.05
CA ILE A 570 -43.49 -38.31 30.10
C ILE A 570 -42.73 -38.32 28.76
N GLN A 571 -43.45 -38.30 27.64
CA GLN A 571 -42.84 -38.29 26.31
C GLN A 571 -42.78 -36.87 25.75
N TYR A 572 -41.74 -36.59 24.95
CA TYR A 572 -41.52 -35.28 24.33
C TYR A 572 -42.68 -34.88 23.40
N GLU A 573 -43.22 -35.85 22.68
CA GLU A 573 -44.33 -35.67 21.74
C GLU A 573 -45.59 -35.18 22.44
N GLU A 574 -45.91 -35.70 23.63
CA GLU A 574 -47.09 -35.31 24.42
C GLU A 574 -47.03 -33.84 24.85
N VAL A 575 -45.85 -33.37 25.28
CA VAL A 575 -45.64 -31.98 25.71
C VAL A 575 -45.73 -31.02 24.51
N MET A 576 -45.23 -31.43 23.35
CA MET A 576 -45.28 -30.64 22.12
C MET A 576 -46.68 -30.54 21.52
N GLU A 577 -47.51 -31.57 21.64
CA GLU A 577 -48.92 -31.53 21.26
C GLU A 577 -49.71 -30.54 22.14
N GLU A 578 -49.47 -30.56 23.44
CA GLU A 578 -50.11 -29.66 24.39
C GLU A 578 -49.68 -28.20 24.18
N LEU A 579 -48.41 -27.94 23.85
CA LEU A 579 -47.93 -26.60 23.49
C LEU A 579 -48.60 -26.05 22.23
N LYS A 580 -48.81 -26.91 21.23
CA LYS A 580 -49.53 -26.54 20.00
C LYS A 580 -51.01 -26.28 20.27
N ALA A 581 -51.64 -27.09 21.12
CA ALA A 581 -53.04 -26.90 21.54
C ALA A 581 -53.23 -25.55 22.26
N ASN A 582 -52.24 -25.12 23.03
CA ASN A 582 -52.24 -23.83 23.75
C ASN A 582 -51.73 -22.64 22.89
N GLY A 583 -51.49 -22.82 21.59
CA GLY A 583 -51.20 -21.74 20.64
C GLY A 583 -49.78 -21.16 20.74
N VAL A 584 -48.82 -21.92 21.27
CA VAL A 584 -47.40 -21.55 21.35
C VAL A 584 -46.69 -21.94 20.05
N ILE A 585 -46.25 -20.95 19.27
CA ILE A 585 -45.71 -21.16 17.91
C ILE A 585 -44.21 -20.82 17.86
N CYS A 586 -43.74 -19.88 18.69
CA CYS A 586 -42.39 -19.32 18.59
C CYS A 586 -41.75 -19.18 19.99
N GLY A 587 -40.43 -19.29 20.05
CA GLY A 587 -39.66 -19.04 21.28
C GLY A 587 -39.52 -20.23 22.23
N ILE A 588 -39.78 -21.46 21.76
CA ILE A 588 -39.63 -22.70 22.54
C ILE A 588 -38.15 -22.97 22.81
N LYS A 589 -37.81 -23.22 24.07
CA LYS A 589 -36.46 -23.58 24.51
C LYS A 589 -36.33 -25.10 24.52
N GLU A 590 -36.02 -25.68 23.35
CA GLU A 590 -35.92 -27.14 23.16
C GLU A 590 -34.89 -27.79 24.11
N ASP A 591 -33.76 -27.12 24.34
CA ASP A 591 -32.73 -27.58 25.27
C ASP A 591 -33.30 -27.78 26.70
N VAL A 592 -34.03 -26.78 27.20
CA VAL A 592 -34.66 -26.79 28.53
C VAL A 592 -35.77 -27.85 28.58
N LEU A 593 -36.50 -28.04 27.49
CA LEU A 593 -37.55 -29.05 27.40
C LEU A 593 -36.98 -30.47 27.49
N SER A 594 -35.85 -30.73 26.82
CA SER A 594 -35.17 -32.02 26.85
C SER A 594 -34.64 -32.39 28.25
N GLU A 595 -34.16 -31.40 29.01
CA GLU A 595 -33.72 -31.60 30.39
C GLU A 595 -34.87 -31.90 31.35
N ILE A 596 -36.03 -31.26 31.15
CA ILE A 596 -37.20 -31.42 32.02
C ILE A 596 -37.85 -32.81 31.88
N ILE A 597 -37.74 -33.42 30.70
CA ILE A 597 -38.31 -34.74 30.39
C ILE A 597 -37.45 -35.89 30.95
N ASP A 598 -36.21 -35.62 31.37
CA ASP A 598 -35.35 -36.62 32.01
C ASP A 598 -35.99 -37.13 33.31
N PRO A 599 -36.19 -38.45 33.49
CA PRO A 599 -36.81 -39.02 34.69
C PRO A 599 -36.03 -38.74 36.00
N ASN A 600 -34.75 -38.36 35.90
CA ASN A 600 -33.91 -37.95 37.02
C ASN A 600 -34.04 -36.45 37.36
N TYR A 601 -34.67 -35.66 36.49
CA TYR A 601 -34.88 -34.24 36.73
C TYR A 601 -35.91 -34.03 37.85
N ARG A 602 -35.54 -33.19 38.82
CA ARG A 602 -36.38 -32.85 39.99
C ARG A 602 -36.46 -31.32 40.08
N PRO A 603 -37.38 -30.67 39.33
CA PRO A 603 -37.50 -29.23 39.40
C PRO A 603 -38.13 -28.78 40.72
N TYR A 604 -37.57 -27.73 41.33
CA TYR A 604 -38.11 -27.07 42.54
C TYR A 604 -39.07 -25.92 42.21
N GLY A 605 -39.89 -26.04 41.15
CA GLY A 605 -40.85 -25.01 40.74
C GLY A 605 -41.18 -24.99 39.24
N PRO A 606 -42.01 -24.04 38.77
CA PRO A 606 -42.33 -23.90 37.35
C PRO A 606 -41.12 -23.51 36.52
N VAL A 607 -40.93 -24.16 35.37
CA VAL A 607 -39.82 -23.88 34.45
C VAL A 607 -40.33 -23.19 33.19
N THR A 608 -39.62 -22.16 32.72
CA THR A 608 -40.00 -21.43 31.50
C THR A 608 -39.55 -22.17 30.26
N ILE A 609 -40.51 -22.61 29.45
CA ILE A 609 -40.28 -23.42 28.24
C ILE A 609 -40.46 -22.65 26.94
N ALA A 610 -41.08 -21.47 26.96
CA ALA A 610 -41.06 -20.55 25.83
C ALA A 610 -41.04 -19.08 26.29
N GLU A 611 -40.32 -18.21 25.57
CA GLU A 611 -40.23 -16.77 25.83
C GLU A 611 -40.34 -15.93 24.54
N GLU A 612 -40.85 -14.70 24.67
CA GLU A 612 -40.88 -13.73 23.57
C GLU A 612 -39.48 -13.28 23.11
N THR A 613 -39.39 -12.85 21.85
CA THR A 613 -38.19 -12.19 21.31
C THR A 613 -38.43 -10.68 21.28
N PHE A 614 -37.65 -9.91 22.03
CA PHE A 614 -37.80 -8.45 22.11
C PHE A 614 -37.41 -7.73 20.80
N PRO A 615 -38.12 -6.66 20.40
CA PRO A 615 -37.73 -5.84 19.26
C PRO A 615 -36.47 -5.01 19.57
N VAL A 616 -35.52 -4.95 18.64
CA VAL A 616 -34.27 -4.16 18.77
C VAL A 616 -34.36 -2.94 17.85
N GLN A 617 -34.20 -1.73 18.41
CA GLN A 617 -34.20 -0.50 17.63
C GLN A 617 -32.95 -0.40 16.73
N GLY A 618 -33.12 0.20 15.55
CA GLY A 618 -32.03 0.41 14.61
C GLY A 618 -30.98 1.42 15.10
N ALA A 619 -29.71 1.21 14.78
CA ALA A 619 -28.62 2.12 15.13
C ALA A 619 -28.76 3.50 14.43
N PRO A 620 -28.40 4.62 15.09
CA PRO A 620 -28.45 5.95 14.49
C PRO A 620 -27.45 6.08 13.33
N ALA A 621 -27.79 6.91 12.33
CA ALA A 621 -26.85 7.25 11.27
C ALA A 621 -25.61 7.95 11.86
N GLN A 622 -24.42 7.70 11.29
CA GLN A 622 -23.16 8.29 11.74
C GLN A 622 -22.42 8.92 10.55
N ILE A 623 -21.72 10.04 10.79
CA ILE A 623 -20.86 10.68 9.79
C ILE A 623 -19.41 10.59 10.26
N GLU A 624 -18.59 9.92 9.47
CA GLU A 624 -17.15 9.82 9.68
C GLU A 624 -16.45 10.86 8.80
N PHE A 625 -15.73 11.81 9.42
CA PHE A 625 -14.89 12.77 8.72
C PHE A 625 -13.53 12.15 8.42
N LYS A 626 -13.07 12.23 7.16
CA LYS A 626 -11.77 11.71 6.71
C LYS A 626 -10.65 12.75 6.79
N PHE A 627 -10.88 13.85 7.50
CA PHE A 627 -9.90 14.91 7.76
C PHE A 627 -9.90 15.28 9.25
N LYS A 628 -8.80 15.84 9.75
CA LYS A 628 -8.68 16.24 11.15
C LYS A 628 -9.59 17.43 11.45
N THR A 629 -10.58 17.21 12.30
CA THR A 629 -11.52 18.26 12.73
C THR A 629 -10.96 19.17 13.82
N GLN A 630 -9.90 18.73 14.52
CA GLN A 630 -9.20 19.50 15.55
C GLN A 630 -7.73 19.69 15.16
N LYS A 631 -7.28 20.94 15.12
CA LYS A 631 -5.88 21.31 14.90
C LYS A 631 -5.08 21.09 16.20
N LYS A 632 -4.69 19.85 16.48
CA LYS A 632 -3.65 19.60 17.48
C LYS A 632 -2.30 19.85 16.84
N ILE A 633 -1.54 20.78 17.40
CA ILE A 633 -0.14 21.01 17.02
C ILE A 633 0.64 19.81 17.58
N THR A 634 0.98 18.86 16.73
CA THR A 634 1.90 17.78 17.10
C THR A 634 3.30 18.30 16.86
N LEU A 635 3.95 18.76 17.92
CA LEU A 635 5.37 19.11 17.88
C LEU A 635 6.17 17.81 17.86
N THR A 636 6.93 17.59 16.78
CA THR A 636 7.88 16.48 16.70
C THR A 636 9.19 16.92 17.34
N GLU A 637 9.57 16.25 18.43
CA GLU A 637 10.86 16.41 19.09
C GLU A 637 11.87 15.47 18.43
N ASP A 638 13.00 16.01 17.97
CA ASP A 638 14.15 15.21 17.56
C ASP A 638 14.83 14.58 18.79
N GLU A 639 15.68 13.58 18.58
CA GLU A 639 16.47 12.85 19.62
C GLU A 639 17.30 13.74 20.56
N HIS A 640 17.48 15.03 20.21
CA HIS A 640 18.18 16.04 21.01
C HIS A 640 17.25 17.00 21.75
N GLY A 641 15.95 16.71 21.84
CA GLY A 641 14.94 17.58 22.44
C GLY A 641 14.72 18.89 21.67
N ARG A 642 15.13 18.93 20.40
CA ARG A 642 14.91 20.08 19.51
C ARG A 642 13.61 19.89 18.77
N ILE A 643 12.73 20.86 18.91
CA ILE A 643 11.42 20.88 18.25
C ILE A 643 11.56 21.65 16.94
N ASP A 644 11.25 21.02 15.82
CA ASP A 644 11.19 21.71 14.53
C ASP A 644 9.87 22.52 14.40
N PHE A 645 9.92 23.77 14.85
CA PHE A 645 8.81 24.72 14.71
C PHE A 645 8.57 25.18 13.26
N LYS A 646 9.39 24.75 12.28
CA LYS A 646 9.25 25.19 10.89
C LYS A 646 8.31 24.29 10.08
N SER A 647 8.15 23.02 10.46
CA SER A 647 7.40 22.02 9.67
C SER A 647 6.06 21.62 10.31
N LEU A 648 5.22 22.60 10.62
CA LEU A 648 4.02 22.38 11.44
C LEU A 648 2.84 21.67 10.73
N ASN A 649 2.88 21.53 9.39
CA ASN A 649 1.85 20.85 8.56
C ASN A 649 0.40 21.10 9.03
N LEU A 650 0.08 22.35 9.39
CA LEU A 650 -1.19 22.76 9.99
C LEU A 650 -2.38 22.76 9.00
N ILE A 651 -2.09 22.60 7.71
CA ILE A 651 -3.04 22.78 6.61
C ILE A 651 -3.34 21.43 5.98
N GLU A 652 -4.58 20.99 6.09
CA GLU A 652 -5.07 19.75 5.49
C GLU A 652 -5.45 20.01 4.02
N ASN A 653 -4.49 19.72 3.13
CA ASN A 653 -4.66 19.83 1.68
C ASN A 653 -5.57 18.71 1.16
N VAL A 654 -6.47 19.07 0.24
CA VAL A 654 -7.41 18.15 -0.41
C VAL A 654 -7.34 18.29 -1.92
N LYS A 655 -7.46 17.17 -2.63
CA LYS A 655 -7.56 17.13 -4.10
C LYS A 655 -9.00 17.01 -4.57
N ALA A 656 -9.31 17.52 -5.75
CA ALA A 656 -10.59 17.35 -6.42
C ALA A 656 -10.92 15.84 -6.54
N GLY A 657 -12.14 15.47 -6.14
CA GLY A 657 -12.62 14.09 -6.09
C GLY A 657 -12.27 13.34 -4.80
N GLN A 658 -11.44 13.88 -3.91
CA GLN A 658 -11.10 13.25 -2.62
C GLN A 658 -12.32 13.17 -1.70
N ILE A 659 -12.46 12.04 -0.99
CA ILE A 659 -13.54 11.81 -0.03
C ILE A 659 -13.24 12.58 1.25
N LEU A 660 -14.17 13.44 1.66
CA LEU A 660 -14.05 14.27 2.86
C LEU A 660 -14.84 13.69 4.04
N ALA A 661 -16.00 13.10 3.77
CA ALA A 661 -16.83 12.46 4.79
C ALA A 661 -17.65 11.30 4.22
N VAL A 662 -17.91 10.31 5.06
CA VAL A 662 -18.73 9.13 4.73
C VAL A 662 -19.85 9.01 5.76
N LYS A 663 -21.10 8.85 5.29
CA LYS A 663 -22.27 8.60 6.12
C LYS A 663 -22.60 7.11 6.13
N THR A 664 -22.67 6.55 7.33
CA THR A 664 -23.28 5.26 7.60
C THR A 664 -24.79 5.47 7.72
N PRO A 665 -25.63 4.83 6.88
CA PRO A 665 -27.08 4.97 6.93
C PRO A 665 -27.65 4.44 8.26
N PRO A 666 -28.87 4.87 8.65
CA PRO A 666 -29.51 4.36 9.86
C PRO A 666 -29.77 2.85 9.73
N GLY A 667 -29.56 2.12 10.82
CA GLY A 667 -29.84 0.70 10.88
C GLY A 667 -31.33 0.41 10.83
N GLU A 668 -31.70 -0.70 10.19
CA GLU A 668 -33.06 -1.23 10.29
C GLU A 668 -33.27 -1.85 11.68
N GLY A 669 -34.44 -1.65 12.27
CA GLY A 669 -34.81 -2.28 13.53
C GLY A 669 -35.19 -3.75 13.30
N ILE A 670 -34.86 -4.63 14.25
CA ILE A 670 -35.22 -6.04 14.19
C ILE A 670 -36.57 -6.21 14.91
N THR A 671 -37.58 -6.67 14.19
CA THR A 671 -38.94 -6.92 14.73
C THR A 671 -38.91 -8.04 15.77
N GLY A 672 -39.57 -7.80 16.91
CA GLY A 672 -39.79 -8.82 17.93
C GLY A 672 -40.91 -9.79 17.55
N LYS A 673 -41.01 -10.92 18.25
CA LYS A 673 -42.10 -11.90 18.09
C LYS A 673 -42.59 -12.39 19.45
N LEU A 674 -43.90 -12.31 19.68
CA LEU A 674 -44.58 -12.90 20.83
C LEU A 674 -44.66 -14.43 20.71
N VAL A 675 -44.92 -15.14 21.81
CA VAL A 675 -44.96 -16.62 21.82
C VAL A 675 -46.07 -17.23 20.95
N ASN A 676 -47.09 -16.44 20.62
CA ASN A 676 -48.19 -16.78 19.70
C ASN A 676 -47.91 -16.42 18.23
N GLY A 677 -46.69 -15.96 17.91
CA GLY A 677 -46.29 -15.59 16.55
C GLY A 677 -46.67 -14.17 16.09
N LYS A 678 -47.29 -13.33 16.93
CA LYS A 678 -47.57 -11.92 16.58
C LYS A 678 -46.28 -11.09 16.61
N GLU A 679 -46.05 -10.31 15.55
CA GLU A 679 -44.86 -9.48 15.39
C GLU A 679 -44.97 -8.13 16.13
N THR A 680 -43.87 -7.71 16.75
CA THR A 680 -43.73 -6.41 17.42
C THR A 680 -42.83 -5.51 16.58
N LEU A 681 -43.37 -4.39 16.10
CA LEU A 681 -42.67 -3.48 15.18
C LEU A 681 -41.49 -2.78 15.88
N ALA A 682 -40.30 -2.83 15.27
CA ALA A 682 -39.14 -2.06 15.67
C ALA A 682 -39.05 -0.73 14.88
N ARG A 683 -38.57 0.33 15.54
CA ARG A 683 -38.34 1.63 14.89
C ARG A 683 -36.95 1.66 14.24
N PRO A 684 -36.82 2.19 13.01
CA PRO A 684 -35.52 2.44 12.41
C PRO A 684 -34.76 3.52 13.18
N GLY A 685 -33.43 3.50 13.09
CA GLY A 685 -32.58 4.52 13.73
C GLY A 685 -32.81 5.93 13.15
N PRO A 686 -32.58 7.00 13.93
CA PRO A 686 -32.71 8.37 13.44
C PRO A 686 -31.65 8.69 12.38
N ASP A 687 -32.05 9.43 11.33
CA ASP A 687 -31.16 9.82 10.24
C ASP A 687 -30.51 11.20 10.46
N ILE A 688 -29.30 11.41 9.90
CA ILE A 688 -28.52 12.65 9.99
C ILE A 688 -28.38 13.28 8.59
N LYS A 689 -28.61 14.59 8.49
CA LYS A 689 -28.39 15.36 7.25
C LYS A 689 -26.90 15.61 7.03
N MET A 690 -26.46 15.48 5.77
CA MET A 690 -25.07 15.71 5.39
C MET A 690 -24.68 17.19 5.51
N PRO A 691 -23.53 17.52 6.12
CA PRO A 691 -23.05 18.89 6.30
C PRO A 691 -22.44 19.47 5.01
N ILE A 692 -23.29 19.81 4.03
CA ILE A 692 -22.86 20.32 2.72
C ILE A 692 -22.61 21.84 2.78
N GLY A 693 -21.40 22.24 2.39
CA GLY A 693 -20.96 23.62 2.19
C GLY A 693 -20.50 23.88 0.75
N ARG A 694 -19.53 24.77 0.57
CA ARG A 694 -19.03 25.23 -0.74
C ARG A 694 -17.99 24.28 -1.32
N ASN A 695 -17.96 24.21 -2.66
CA ASN A 695 -16.98 23.44 -3.45
C ASN A 695 -16.90 21.96 -3.09
N ILE A 696 -18.01 21.39 -2.62
CA ILE A 696 -18.16 19.97 -2.35
C ILE A 696 -19.44 19.45 -3.00
N TYR A 697 -19.44 18.19 -3.40
CA TYR A 697 -20.61 17.53 -3.96
C TYR A 697 -20.83 16.18 -3.28
N VAL A 698 -22.09 15.74 -3.27
CA VAL A 698 -22.48 14.46 -2.68
C VAL A 698 -22.44 13.39 -3.76
N ALA A 699 -21.65 12.35 -3.54
CA ALA A 699 -21.49 11.21 -4.41
C ALA A 699 -22.17 9.97 -3.82
N ALA A 700 -22.50 9.00 -4.68
CA ALA A 700 -23.03 7.67 -4.32
C ALA A 700 -24.23 7.70 -3.34
N ASN A 701 -25.44 7.84 -3.88
CA ASN A 701 -26.71 7.65 -3.15
C ASN A 701 -26.80 8.40 -1.80
N ASN A 702 -26.29 9.63 -1.72
CA ASN A 702 -26.25 10.44 -0.49
C ASN A 702 -25.40 9.90 0.67
N THR A 703 -24.37 9.10 0.38
CA THR A 703 -23.51 8.49 1.42
C THR A 703 -22.09 9.05 1.49
N GLN A 704 -21.60 9.74 0.45
CA GLN A 704 -20.22 10.27 0.43
C GLN A 704 -20.21 11.76 0.09
N ILE A 705 -19.35 12.53 0.75
CA ILE A 705 -19.04 13.92 0.39
C ILE A 705 -17.65 13.95 -0.25
N ARG A 706 -17.53 14.56 -1.43
CA ARG A 706 -16.27 14.71 -2.16
C ARG A 706 -15.94 16.18 -2.45
N ALA A 707 -14.65 16.49 -2.50
CA ALA A 707 -14.17 17.81 -2.93
C ALA A 707 -14.43 18.02 -4.43
N SER A 708 -14.86 19.22 -4.82
CA SER A 708 -15.05 19.59 -6.23
C SER A 708 -13.80 20.22 -6.85
N ILE A 709 -12.93 20.79 -6.02
CA ILE A 709 -11.71 21.52 -6.40
C ILE A 709 -10.55 21.14 -5.47
N ASP A 710 -9.32 21.45 -5.90
CA ASP A 710 -8.13 21.39 -5.04
C ASP A 710 -8.10 22.57 -4.05
N GLY A 711 -7.64 22.33 -2.83
CA GLY A 711 -7.55 23.39 -1.81
C GLY A 711 -7.34 22.86 -0.40
N HIS A 712 -7.83 23.58 0.60
CA HIS A 712 -7.87 23.10 1.99
C HIS A 712 -9.31 22.96 2.49
N VAL A 713 -9.52 21.98 3.37
CA VAL A 713 -10.81 21.72 3.97
C VAL A 713 -11.02 22.53 5.25
N LEU A 714 -12.18 23.18 5.36
CA LEU A 714 -12.60 23.97 6.51
C LEU A 714 -13.97 23.50 6.99
N LEU A 715 -14.11 23.27 8.29
CA LEU A 715 -15.39 23.05 8.93
C LEU A 715 -15.88 24.38 9.53
N SER A 716 -16.85 25.04 8.90
CA SER A 716 -17.39 26.32 9.38
C SER A 716 -18.91 26.26 9.47
N GLY A 717 -19.48 26.66 10.62
CA GLY A 717 -20.93 26.61 10.86
C GLY A 717 -21.53 25.21 10.76
N GLY A 718 -20.76 24.16 11.06
CA GLY A 718 -21.19 22.77 10.93
C GLY A 718 -21.28 22.27 9.48
N LYS A 719 -20.73 23.00 8.50
CA LYS A 719 -20.65 22.62 7.08
C LYS A 719 -19.21 22.45 6.63
N ILE A 720 -18.98 21.48 5.75
CA ILE A 720 -17.66 21.24 5.13
C ILE A 720 -17.53 22.16 3.91
N ASN A 721 -16.48 22.98 3.88
CA ASN A 721 -16.12 23.82 2.75
C ASN A 721 -14.72 23.46 2.26
N VAL A 722 -14.48 23.58 0.96
CA VAL A 722 -13.13 23.53 0.38
C VAL A 722 -12.82 24.88 -0.24
N GLU A 723 -11.69 25.48 0.13
CA GLU A 723 -11.24 26.78 -0.37
C GLU A 723 -9.89 26.63 -1.08
N ASN A 724 -9.77 27.18 -2.29
CA ASN A 724 -8.57 27.12 -3.13
C ASN A 724 -7.55 28.24 -2.84
N THR A 725 -7.88 29.12 -1.89
CA THR A 725 -7.05 30.26 -1.50
C THR A 725 -6.82 30.21 0.00
N LEU A 726 -5.55 30.19 0.41
CA LEU A 726 -5.15 30.24 1.80
C LEU A 726 -4.83 31.68 2.18
N ILE A 727 -5.54 32.24 3.17
CA ILE A 727 -5.28 33.59 3.67
C ILE A 727 -4.61 33.50 5.03
N ILE A 728 -3.38 34.02 5.12
CA ILE A 728 -2.62 34.14 6.36
C ILE A 728 -2.78 35.58 6.85
N PRO A 729 -3.48 35.81 7.97
CA PRO A 729 -3.82 37.16 8.43
C PRO A 729 -2.61 37.96 8.94
N GLY A 730 -1.51 37.29 9.28
CA GLY A 730 -0.29 37.90 9.81
C GLY A 730 0.94 37.55 8.97
N ASN A 731 2.08 37.42 9.67
CA ASN A 731 3.37 37.07 9.07
C ASN A 731 3.52 35.56 8.93
N VAL A 732 4.39 35.13 8.02
CA VAL A 732 4.92 33.77 8.03
C VAL A 732 6.13 33.72 8.96
N ASP A 733 5.93 33.15 10.14
CA ASP A 733 6.90 33.04 11.23
C ASP A 733 6.77 31.70 11.98
N TYR A 734 7.38 31.57 13.17
CA TYR A 734 7.31 30.34 13.97
C TYR A 734 5.89 29.96 14.43
N SER A 735 4.94 30.90 14.44
CA SER A 735 3.55 30.62 14.78
C SER A 735 2.78 29.98 13.62
N THR A 736 3.17 30.28 12.38
CA THR A 736 2.54 29.72 11.18
C THR A 736 3.30 28.54 10.59
N GLY A 737 4.63 28.53 10.73
CA GLY A 737 5.53 27.60 10.06
C GLY A 737 5.64 27.84 8.56
N SER A 738 6.41 26.99 7.88
CA SER A 738 6.48 26.93 6.42
C SER A 738 5.17 26.39 5.83
N ILE A 739 4.80 26.91 4.67
CA ILE A 739 3.49 26.66 4.05
C ILE A 739 3.67 25.92 2.75
N TYR A 740 2.95 24.81 2.60
CA TYR A 740 2.84 24.05 1.35
C TYR A 740 1.35 23.92 1.01
N PHE A 741 0.92 24.56 -0.08
CA PHE A 741 -0.51 24.66 -0.42
C PHE A 741 -0.82 24.34 -1.88
N LEU A 742 -1.81 23.47 -2.09
CA LEU A 742 -2.31 23.08 -3.41
C LEU A 742 -3.34 24.10 -3.95
N GLY A 743 -2.95 25.37 -4.00
CA GLY A 743 -3.78 26.49 -4.44
C GLY A 743 -3.00 27.80 -4.37
N SER A 744 -3.69 28.94 -4.28
CA SER A 744 -3.05 30.26 -4.13
C SER A 744 -2.89 30.65 -2.66
N VAL A 745 -1.79 31.32 -2.31
CA VAL A 745 -1.49 31.76 -0.93
C VAL A 745 -1.48 33.29 -0.87
N VAL A 746 -2.18 33.85 0.11
CA VAL A 746 -2.22 35.28 0.40
C VAL A 746 -1.70 35.53 1.81
N VAL A 747 -0.53 36.13 1.93
CA VAL A 747 0.07 36.57 3.19
C VAL A 747 -0.24 38.06 3.39
N LYS A 748 -0.98 38.39 4.45
CA LYS A 748 -1.31 39.78 4.78
C LYS A 748 -0.16 40.56 5.43
N GLY A 749 0.79 39.87 6.05
CA GLY A 749 2.01 40.44 6.61
C GLY A 749 3.27 40.12 5.78
N ASP A 750 4.38 39.96 6.49
CA ASP A 750 5.71 39.66 5.97
C ASP A 750 6.02 38.15 5.92
N VAL A 751 6.93 37.75 5.05
CA VAL A 751 7.57 36.41 5.11
C VAL A 751 8.95 36.56 5.74
N LEU A 752 9.09 36.12 6.99
CA LEU A 752 10.34 36.27 7.74
C LEU A 752 11.46 35.35 7.22
N ASP A 753 12.67 35.64 7.68
CA ASP A 753 13.87 34.89 7.35
C ASP A 753 13.72 33.39 7.70
N GLU A 754 14.25 32.54 6.82
CA GLU A 754 14.35 31.08 6.93
C GLU A 754 13.06 30.27 6.86
N PHE A 755 11.95 30.89 6.45
CA PHE A 755 10.70 30.21 6.14
C PHE A 755 10.56 29.90 4.65
N GLN A 756 9.69 28.94 4.34
CA GLN A 756 9.40 28.53 2.97
C GLN A 756 7.90 28.63 2.69
N VAL A 757 7.56 29.13 1.49
CA VAL A 757 6.17 29.21 1.02
C VAL A 757 6.10 28.64 -0.38
N GLU A 758 5.41 27.51 -0.53
CA GLU A 758 5.18 26.85 -1.80
C GLU A 758 3.68 26.77 -2.11
N ALA A 759 3.33 27.22 -3.31
CA ALA A 759 1.96 27.28 -3.79
C ALA A 759 1.88 26.72 -5.21
N ALA A 760 0.91 25.84 -5.47
CA ALA A 760 0.62 25.40 -6.83
C ALA A 760 0.05 26.53 -7.70
N GLY A 761 -0.63 27.51 -7.09
CA GLY A 761 -1.16 28.71 -7.73
C GLY A 761 -0.25 29.92 -7.54
N ASP A 762 -0.88 31.08 -7.30
CA ASP A 762 -0.19 32.36 -7.10
C ASP A 762 0.19 32.58 -5.63
N ILE A 763 1.26 33.35 -5.40
CA ILE A 763 1.65 33.82 -4.06
C ILE A 763 1.53 35.35 -4.03
N LEU A 764 0.69 35.86 -3.13
CA LEU A 764 0.55 37.29 -2.86
C LEU A 764 1.03 37.59 -1.44
N VAL A 765 2.11 38.34 -1.30
CA VAL A 765 2.62 38.85 -0.03
C VAL A 765 2.37 40.35 0.02
N HIS A 766 1.59 40.82 1.00
CA HIS A 766 1.33 42.26 1.15
C HIS A 766 2.52 43.02 1.76
N GLY A 767 3.29 42.37 2.63
CA GLY A 767 4.49 42.94 3.24
C GLY A 767 5.76 42.72 2.43
N SER A 768 6.85 42.53 3.17
CA SER A 768 8.22 42.29 2.69
C SER A 768 8.63 40.82 2.80
N VAL A 769 9.66 40.45 2.04
CA VAL A 769 10.16 39.07 1.93
C VAL A 769 11.64 39.05 2.33
N GLY A 770 11.99 38.29 3.35
CA GLY A 770 13.36 38.18 3.89
C GLY A 770 14.22 37.11 3.20
N LYS A 771 15.08 36.44 3.98
CA LYS A 771 15.89 35.26 3.62
C LYS A 771 14.99 34.02 3.47
N CYS A 772 14.12 33.97 2.49
CA CYS A 772 13.16 32.86 2.35
C CYS A 772 13.16 32.25 0.95
N PHE A 773 12.53 31.08 0.86
CA PHE A 773 12.31 30.36 -0.39
C PHE A 773 10.83 30.44 -0.74
N LEU A 774 10.51 31.08 -1.86
CA LEU A 774 9.15 31.17 -2.38
C LEU A 774 9.09 30.45 -3.73
N SER A 775 8.13 29.55 -3.90
CA SER A 775 7.90 28.83 -5.15
C SER A 775 6.41 28.86 -5.50
N ALA A 776 6.07 29.50 -6.61
CA ALA A 776 4.70 29.58 -7.12
C ALA A 776 4.62 28.91 -8.49
N GLY A 777 3.63 28.04 -8.69
CA GLY A 777 3.27 27.56 -10.03
C GLY A 777 2.71 28.67 -10.92
N GLY A 778 2.11 29.70 -10.31
CA GLY A 778 1.65 30.93 -10.96
C GLY A 778 2.61 32.10 -10.81
N SER A 779 2.08 33.28 -10.50
CA SER A 779 2.83 34.52 -10.29
C SER A 779 3.13 34.76 -8.80
N ILE A 780 4.23 35.47 -8.52
CA ILE A 780 4.57 35.97 -7.18
C ILE A 780 4.42 37.49 -7.18
N ALA A 781 3.55 38.01 -6.33
CA ALA A 781 3.35 39.45 -6.15
C ALA A 781 3.69 39.85 -4.70
N ILE A 782 4.59 40.83 -4.55
CA ILE A 782 5.09 41.32 -3.28
C ILE A 782 4.75 42.82 -3.20
N GLY A 783 4.00 43.20 -2.18
CA GLY A 783 3.51 44.57 -1.99
C GLY A 783 4.65 45.55 -1.67
N GLU A 784 5.62 45.10 -0.87
CA GLU A 784 6.88 45.81 -0.67
C GLU A 784 8.00 45.20 -1.51
N GLY A 785 9.11 44.79 -0.92
CA GLY A 785 10.26 44.28 -1.65
C GLY A 785 10.94 43.10 -0.98
N VAL A 786 11.98 42.61 -1.64
CA VAL A 786 12.77 41.44 -1.21
C VAL A 786 14.08 41.91 -0.61
N LYS A 787 14.38 41.48 0.61
CA LYS A 787 15.66 41.68 1.30
C LYS A 787 16.31 40.33 1.54
N GLY A 788 17.00 39.83 0.53
CA GLY A 788 17.38 38.42 0.46
C GLY A 788 18.67 38.03 1.18
N LYS A 789 19.53 38.99 1.54
CA LYS A 789 20.84 38.77 2.19
C LYS A 789 21.71 37.69 1.50
N ASN A 790 21.65 37.61 0.17
CA ASN A 790 22.32 36.64 -0.71
C ASN A 790 21.84 35.18 -0.60
N VAL A 791 20.70 34.95 0.06
CA VAL A 791 20.17 33.60 0.29
C VAL A 791 18.75 33.43 -0.24
N ALA A 792 17.94 34.50 -0.29
CA ALA A 792 16.57 34.38 -0.78
C ALA A 792 16.50 33.93 -2.24
N ARG A 793 15.56 33.01 -2.51
CA ARG A 793 15.30 32.47 -3.84
C ARG A 793 13.81 32.46 -4.12
N LEU A 794 13.41 33.11 -5.20
CA LEU A 794 12.02 33.21 -5.63
C LEU A 794 11.88 32.58 -7.02
N PHE A 795 10.96 31.63 -7.14
CA PHE A 795 10.64 30.94 -8.39
C PHE A 795 9.17 31.14 -8.73
N ALA A 796 8.89 31.78 -9.87
CA ALA A 796 7.53 31.96 -10.37
C ALA A 796 7.36 31.25 -11.73
N GLY A 797 6.33 30.43 -11.83
CA GLY A 797 5.91 29.81 -13.09
C GLY A 797 5.39 30.79 -14.13
N GLN A 798 5.09 32.03 -13.72
CA GLN A 798 4.73 33.16 -14.58
C GLN A 798 5.56 34.41 -14.23
N ASN A 799 4.97 35.40 -13.55
CA ASN A 799 5.57 36.71 -13.32
C ASN A 799 6.03 36.91 -11.87
N VAL A 800 7.01 37.79 -11.68
CA VAL A 800 7.37 38.31 -10.34
C VAL A 800 7.15 39.82 -10.31
N ILE A 801 6.36 40.29 -9.35
CA ILE A 801 6.07 41.72 -9.15
C ILE A 801 6.56 42.11 -7.76
N ALA A 802 7.45 43.10 -7.67
CA ALA A 802 7.95 43.61 -6.40
C ALA A 802 8.20 45.13 -6.48
N LYS A 803 8.23 45.81 -5.34
CA LYS A 803 8.63 47.21 -5.27
C LYS A 803 10.14 47.38 -5.42
N TYR A 804 10.94 46.57 -4.73
CA TYR A 804 12.40 46.57 -4.81
C TYR A 804 12.95 45.15 -4.57
N ILE A 805 14.14 44.86 -5.08
CA ILE A 805 14.82 43.57 -4.93
C ILE A 805 16.27 43.81 -4.51
N GLU A 806 16.67 43.25 -3.37
CA GLU A 806 18.00 43.44 -2.81
C GLU A 806 18.61 42.09 -2.41
N HIS A 807 19.84 41.82 -2.86
CA HIS A 807 20.61 40.62 -2.51
C HIS A 807 19.81 39.30 -2.65
N ALA A 808 19.07 39.12 -3.75
CA ALA A 808 18.21 37.96 -3.97
C ALA A 808 18.44 37.29 -5.33
N THR A 809 18.04 36.01 -5.45
CA THR A 809 17.95 35.31 -6.73
C THR A 809 16.49 35.13 -7.12
N ILE A 810 16.13 35.61 -8.30
CA ILE A 810 14.76 35.58 -8.81
C ILE A 810 14.75 34.92 -10.17
N GLU A 811 13.87 33.94 -10.35
CA GLU A 811 13.64 33.29 -11.63
C GLU A 811 12.13 33.31 -11.95
N ALA A 812 11.77 33.99 -13.04
CA ALA A 812 10.41 34.09 -13.54
C ALA A 812 10.36 33.56 -14.98
N ARG A 813 9.35 32.74 -15.27
CA ARG A 813 9.17 32.19 -16.62
C ARG A 813 8.78 33.26 -17.64
N ASP A 814 8.03 34.27 -17.23
CA ASP A 814 7.54 35.35 -18.09
C ASP A 814 8.25 36.68 -17.76
N ASP A 815 7.58 37.61 -17.07
CA ASP A 815 8.12 38.95 -16.78
C ASP A 815 8.53 39.13 -15.31
N VAL A 816 9.55 39.95 -15.08
CA VAL A 816 9.88 40.50 -13.77
C VAL A 816 9.61 42.01 -13.78
N ARG A 817 8.68 42.46 -12.94
CA ARG A 817 8.28 43.86 -12.82
C ARG A 817 8.70 44.42 -11.47
N VAL A 818 9.48 45.49 -11.50
CA VAL A 818 10.04 46.11 -10.30
C VAL A 818 9.69 47.59 -10.30
N LEU A 819 9.21 48.13 -9.18
CA LEU A 819 8.82 49.54 -9.17
C LEU A 819 10.01 50.48 -8.99
N GLU A 820 10.97 50.18 -8.11
CA GLU A 820 11.99 51.14 -7.69
C GLU A 820 13.42 50.71 -8.05
N GLU A 821 13.90 49.58 -7.53
CA GLU A 821 15.32 49.22 -7.67
C GLU A 821 15.60 47.71 -7.62
N ILE A 822 16.64 47.30 -8.36
CA ILE A 822 17.27 45.98 -8.29
C ILE A 822 18.74 46.18 -7.87
N LEU A 823 19.10 45.65 -6.70
CA LEU A 823 20.41 45.86 -6.08
C LEU A 823 21.09 44.52 -5.80
N HIS A 824 22.33 44.37 -6.28
CA HIS A 824 23.20 43.21 -6.01
C HIS A 824 22.50 41.84 -6.14
N SER A 825 21.63 41.72 -7.13
CA SER A 825 20.74 40.56 -7.28
C SER A 825 20.97 39.83 -8.59
N LYS A 826 20.56 38.56 -8.62
CA LYS A 826 20.51 37.76 -9.84
C LYS A 826 19.05 37.62 -10.27
N VAL A 827 18.68 38.21 -11.40
CA VAL A 827 17.30 38.26 -11.89
C VAL A 827 17.23 37.66 -13.28
N ASP A 828 16.43 36.61 -13.43
CA ASP A 828 16.22 35.89 -14.68
C ASP A 828 14.74 35.95 -15.05
N ALA A 829 14.43 36.63 -16.15
CA ALA A 829 13.08 36.73 -16.71
C ALA A 829 13.02 36.09 -18.10
N GLY A 830 12.09 35.17 -18.34
CA GLY A 830 11.98 34.53 -19.66
C GLY A 830 11.68 35.51 -20.79
N ASN A 831 10.90 36.56 -20.51
CA ASN A 831 10.49 37.58 -21.48
C ASN A 831 11.10 38.94 -21.14
N ARG A 832 10.58 39.67 -20.14
CA ARG A 832 10.92 41.09 -19.93
C ARG A 832 11.30 41.39 -18.48
N VAL A 833 12.25 42.31 -18.29
CA VAL A 833 12.50 42.95 -16.98
C VAL A 833 12.11 44.42 -17.09
N LEU A 834 11.08 44.83 -16.37
CA LEU A 834 10.49 46.16 -16.47
C LEU A 834 10.63 46.91 -15.15
N LEU A 835 11.36 48.03 -15.16
CA LEU A 835 11.36 48.98 -14.06
C LEU A 835 10.39 50.13 -14.38
N GLU A 836 9.22 50.13 -13.74
CA GLU A 836 8.08 51.01 -14.08
C GLU A 836 7.95 52.26 -13.18
N GLY A 837 8.90 52.49 -12.26
CA GLY A 837 8.81 53.60 -11.32
C GLY A 837 8.99 54.98 -11.96
N LYS A 838 8.01 55.85 -11.71
CA LYS A 838 8.02 57.24 -12.20
C LYS A 838 9.17 58.08 -11.65
N LYS A 839 9.58 57.84 -10.39
CA LYS A 839 10.63 58.62 -9.70
C LYS A 839 12.00 57.92 -9.72
N ARG A 840 12.02 56.62 -9.44
CA ARG A 840 13.20 55.76 -9.36
C ARG A 840 12.98 54.51 -10.22
N GLY A 841 14.06 53.96 -10.74
CA GLY A 841 14.04 52.77 -11.60
C GLY A 841 15.48 52.42 -11.94
N VAL A 842 16.21 51.85 -10.98
CA VAL A 842 17.67 51.64 -11.10
C VAL A 842 18.04 50.17 -10.97
N ILE A 843 19.02 49.74 -11.76
CA ILE A 843 19.64 48.41 -11.63
C ILE A 843 21.11 48.63 -11.29
N ILE A 844 21.55 48.18 -10.12
CA ILE A 844 22.92 48.35 -9.63
C ILE A 844 23.47 47.01 -9.15
N GLY A 845 24.53 46.55 -9.80
CA GLY A 845 25.26 45.35 -9.41
C GLY A 845 24.51 44.04 -9.66
N GLY A 846 25.26 42.95 -9.74
CA GLY A 846 24.72 41.62 -10.01
C GLY A 846 24.50 41.35 -11.49
N LEU A 847 23.55 40.45 -11.78
CA LEU A 847 23.30 39.90 -13.11
C LEU A 847 21.80 39.94 -13.40
N THR A 848 21.40 40.71 -14.41
CA THR A 848 20.00 40.79 -14.86
C THR A 848 19.88 40.27 -16.28
N ARG A 849 19.05 39.26 -16.50
CA ARG A 849 18.86 38.61 -17.81
C ARG A 849 17.39 38.61 -18.21
N ALA A 850 17.12 38.96 -19.46
CA ALA A 850 15.79 38.89 -20.05
C ALA A 850 15.83 38.26 -21.45
N GLY A 851 14.77 37.57 -21.86
CA GLY A 851 14.69 37.02 -23.21
C GLY A 851 14.55 38.09 -24.29
N ILE A 852 13.67 39.07 -24.06
CA ILE A 852 13.21 40.05 -25.05
C ILE A 852 13.71 41.45 -24.69
N GLU A 853 13.33 42.00 -23.54
CA GLU A 853 13.67 43.39 -23.21
C GLU A 853 14.00 43.65 -21.75
N ILE A 854 14.87 44.62 -21.51
CA ILE A 854 15.12 45.20 -20.18
C ILE A 854 14.90 46.71 -20.28
N THR A 855 13.92 47.21 -19.55
CA THR A 855 13.60 48.64 -19.52
C THR A 855 13.87 49.20 -18.13
N THR A 856 14.71 50.23 -18.05
CA THR A 856 15.07 50.89 -16.80
C THR A 856 15.23 52.40 -16.99
N LYS A 857 15.17 53.16 -15.90
CA LYS A 857 15.48 54.58 -15.93
C LYS A 857 16.98 54.80 -15.83
N GLU A 858 17.61 54.13 -14.89
CA GLU A 858 19.05 54.22 -14.65
C GLU A 858 19.66 52.81 -14.66
N LEU A 859 20.86 52.69 -15.24
CA LEU A 859 21.58 51.42 -15.32
C LEU A 859 23.02 51.61 -14.85
N GLY A 860 23.39 50.92 -13.78
CA GLY A 860 24.68 51.06 -13.10
C GLY A 860 24.72 52.20 -12.10
N CYS A 861 25.91 52.46 -11.56
CA CYS A 861 26.16 53.52 -10.58
C CYS A 861 27.50 54.21 -10.88
N THR A 862 27.61 55.50 -10.56
CA THR A 862 28.84 56.29 -10.71
C THR A 862 30.01 55.78 -9.86
N ALA A 863 29.73 55.01 -8.81
CA ALA A 863 30.74 54.30 -8.02
C ALA A 863 31.44 53.16 -8.79
N GLY A 864 31.02 52.86 -10.03
CA GLY A 864 31.67 51.86 -10.89
C GLY A 864 31.41 50.42 -10.44
N ILE A 865 30.30 50.15 -9.75
CA ILE A 865 29.92 48.78 -9.37
C ILE A 865 29.61 47.99 -10.65
N LYS A 866 30.34 46.88 -10.86
CA LYS A 866 30.17 46.01 -12.02
C LYS A 866 28.73 45.50 -12.09
N THR A 867 28.02 45.92 -13.13
CA THR A 867 26.63 45.57 -13.38
C THR A 867 26.56 44.85 -14.72
N ILE A 868 26.02 43.62 -14.74
CA ILE A 868 25.97 42.80 -15.95
C ILE A 868 24.51 42.65 -16.37
N VAL A 869 24.23 43.03 -17.62
CA VAL A 869 22.88 43.03 -18.19
C VAL A 869 22.89 42.29 -19.51
N GLU A 870 21.94 41.39 -19.68
CA GLU A 870 21.94 40.40 -20.75
C GLU A 870 20.56 40.29 -21.39
N VAL A 871 20.48 40.49 -22.71
CA VAL A 871 19.23 40.35 -23.47
C VAL A 871 19.40 39.55 -24.76
N GLY A 872 18.32 38.93 -25.23
CA GLY A 872 18.30 38.16 -26.47
C GLY A 872 18.58 36.68 -26.24
N GLY A 873 17.52 35.89 -26.17
CA GLY A 873 17.58 34.43 -25.95
C GLY A 873 17.33 34.03 -24.50
N SER A 874 16.74 32.84 -24.31
CA SER A 874 16.20 32.44 -23.01
C SER A 874 17.28 32.39 -21.91
N PRO A 875 17.06 32.99 -20.73
CA PRO A 875 18.00 32.96 -19.61
C PRO A 875 18.40 31.54 -19.19
N ARG A 876 17.46 30.60 -19.27
CA ARG A 876 17.69 29.18 -18.97
C ARG A 876 18.73 28.55 -19.90
N THR A 877 18.60 28.73 -21.21
CA THR A 877 19.62 28.22 -22.17
C THR A 877 20.96 28.89 -21.96
N ARG A 878 21.02 30.18 -21.60
CA ARG A 878 22.29 30.84 -21.24
C ARG A 878 22.90 30.29 -19.97
N GLN A 879 22.09 29.99 -18.95
CA GLN A 879 22.57 29.37 -17.72
C GLN A 879 23.10 27.95 -17.96
N GLU A 880 22.38 27.15 -18.74
CA GLU A 880 22.82 25.80 -19.17
C GLU A 880 24.09 25.86 -20.02
N LEU A 881 24.21 26.85 -20.91
CA LEU A 881 25.40 27.05 -21.72
C LEU A 881 26.60 27.49 -20.86
N ALA A 882 26.40 28.40 -19.90
CA ALA A 882 27.45 28.84 -18.99
C ALA A 882 27.94 27.70 -18.08
N SER A 883 27.02 26.86 -17.56
CA SER A 883 27.39 25.69 -16.78
C SER A 883 28.16 24.68 -17.65
N LEU A 884 27.69 24.40 -18.87
CA LEU A 884 28.34 23.50 -19.83
C LEU A 884 29.72 24.01 -20.28
N GLN A 885 29.87 25.30 -20.57
CA GLN A 885 31.16 25.91 -20.91
C GLN A 885 32.15 25.81 -19.75
N SER A 886 31.68 26.01 -18.52
CA SER A 886 32.53 25.83 -17.35
C SER A 886 33.02 24.38 -17.30
N VAL A 887 32.11 23.40 -17.44
CA VAL A 887 32.39 21.94 -17.49
C VAL A 887 33.45 21.63 -18.54
N TYR A 888 33.19 22.08 -19.77
CA TYR A 888 34.08 21.93 -20.92
C TYR A 888 35.49 22.47 -20.64
N GLN A 889 35.61 23.66 -20.04
CA GLN A 889 36.91 24.29 -19.79
C GLN A 889 37.78 23.51 -18.79
N GLN A 890 37.19 22.84 -17.80
CA GLN A 890 38.02 21.98 -16.95
C GLN A 890 38.43 20.68 -17.65
N LYS A 891 37.55 20.12 -18.50
CA LYS A 891 37.87 18.89 -19.23
C LYS A 891 38.95 19.12 -20.29
N ILE A 892 38.96 20.28 -20.96
CA ILE A 892 40.00 20.61 -21.95
C ILE A 892 41.37 20.81 -21.28
N ASN A 893 41.43 21.40 -20.08
CA ASN A 893 42.69 21.53 -19.33
C ASN A 893 43.28 20.16 -18.98
N ILE A 894 42.43 19.22 -18.52
CA ILE A 894 42.85 17.83 -18.26
C ILE A 894 43.31 17.14 -19.55
N TYR A 895 42.58 17.35 -20.65
CA TYR A 895 42.92 16.80 -21.95
C TYR A 895 44.30 17.26 -22.44
N GLN A 896 44.60 18.56 -22.36
CA GLN A 896 45.90 19.12 -22.74
C GLN A 896 47.05 18.57 -21.88
N GLN A 897 46.85 18.44 -20.57
CA GLN A 897 47.86 17.83 -19.68
C GLN A 897 48.11 16.37 -20.05
N LEU A 898 47.06 15.64 -20.43
CA LEU A 898 47.16 14.24 -20.84
C LEU A 898 47.89 14.09 -22.18
N GLU A 899 47.68 14.98 -23.15
CA GLU A 899 48.44 15.01 -24.42
C GLU A 899 49.93 15.30 -24.19
N LEU A 900 50.27 16.26 -23.33
CA LEU A 900 51.66 16.56 -22.98
C LEU A 900 52.35 15.34 -22.35
N ASN A 901 51.67 14.64 -21.45
CA ASN A 901 52.19 13.43 -20.82
C ASN A 901 52.40 12.28 -21.81
N ILE A 902 51.47 12.10 -22.76
CA ILE A 902 51.60 11.10 -23.84
C ILE A 902 52.78 11.45 -24.75
N ALA A 903 52.89 12.71 -25.20
CA ALA A 903 53.96 13.17 -26.06
C ALA A 903 55.34 12.99 -25.39
N HIS A 904 55.44 13.29 -24.09
CA HIS A 904 56.66 13.08 -23.31
C HIS A 904 57.06 11.59 -23.26
N LEU A 905 56.11 10.69 -22.96
CA LEU A 905 56.38 9.24 -22.91
C LEU A 905 56.66 8.64 -24.29
N GLN A 906 56.01 9.13 -25.35
CA GLN A 906 56.32 8.73 -26.73
C GLN A 906 57.71 9.17 -27.16
N LYS A 907 58.15 10.37 -26.76
CA LYS A 907 59.51 10.84 -27.01
C LYS A 907 60.54 9.98 -26.28
N GLN A 908 60.31 9.64 -25.02
CA GLN A 908 61.15 8.70 -24.26
C GLN A 908 61.19 7.29 -24.88
N ARG A 909 60.08 6.85 -25.49
CA ARG A 909 60.01 5.60 -26.27
C ARG A 909 60.88 5.65 -27.53
N ALA A 910 60.81 6.75 -28.28
CA ALA A 910 61.62 6.95 -29.48
C ALA A 910 63.12 7.06 -29.17
N GLU A 911 63.47 7.60 -28.00
CA GLU A 911 64.85 7.64 -27.49
C GLU A 911 65.32 6.31 -26.88
N GLY A 912 64.47 5.27 -26.84
CA GLY A 912 64.81 3.94 -26.32
C GLY A 912 65.00 3.86 -24.79
N LYS A 913 64.58 4.89 -24.05
CA LYS A 913 64.77 5.01 -22.58
C LYS A 913 63.52 4.64 -21.77
N LEU A 914 62.47 4.16 -22.43
CA LEU A 914 61.19 3.89 -21.78
C LEU A 914 61.20 2.52 -21.09
N SER A 915 60.89 2.49 -19.79
CA SER A 915 60.78 1.25 -19.01
C SER A 915 59.54 0.44 -19.35
N LEU A 916 59.51 -0.85 -18.96
CA LEU A 916 58.34 -1.74 -19.11
C LEU A 916 57.07 -1.17 -18.43
N ASP A 917 57.22 -0.53 -17.27
CA ASP A 917 56.12 0.17 -16.59
C ASP A 917 55.67 1.43 -17.36
N GLY A 918 56.63 2.15 -17.96
CA GLY A 918 56.36 3.29 -18.85
C GLY A 918 55.56 2.92 -20.10
N GLU A 919 55.78 1.73 -20.68
CA GLU A 919 54.98 1.22 -21.81
C GLU A 919 53.54 0.85 -21.41
N MET A 920 53.33 0.26 -20.22
CA MET A 920 51.98 -0.01 -19.71
C MET A 920 51.24 1.29 -19.40
N LYS A 921 51.92 2.27 -18.80
CA LYS A 921 51.37 3.61 -18.54
C LYS A 921 51.02 4.35 -19.83
N LEU A 922 51.84 4.25 -20.87
CA LEU A 922 51.55 4.85 -22.18
C LEU A 922 50.32 4.21 -22.84
N LYS A 923 50.18 2.88 -22.82
CA LYS A 923 48.98 2.20 -23.36
C LYS A 923 47.71 2.62 -22.63
N ARG A 924 47.78 2.75 -21.30
CA ARG A 924 46.66 3.22 -20.46
C ARG A 924 46.26 4.66 -20.76
N LEU A 925 47.25 5.55 -20.91
CA LEU A 925 47.02 6.94 -21.28
C LEU A 925 46.43 7.06 -22.69
N LEU A 926 46.88 6.26 -23.66
CA LEU A 926 46.30 6.22 -25.02
C LEU A 926 44.85 5.73 -25.03
N TRP A 927 44.51 4.73 -24.21
CA TRP A 927 43.11 4.27 -24.07
C TRP A 927 42.23 5.35 -23.43
N THR A 928 42.74 6.00 -22.37
CA THR A 928 42.06 7.11 -21.70
C THR A 928 41.89 8.31 -22.62
N HIS A 929 42.91 8.64 -23.42
CA HIS A 929 42.88 9.67 -24.46
C HIS A 929 41.76 9.40 -25.47
N LYS A 930 41.69 8.19 -26.04
CA LYS A 930 40.65 7.79 -26.99
C LYS A 930 39.23 7.90 -26.41
N LYS A 931 39.07 7.58 -25.13
CA LYS A 931 37.78 7.69 -24.44
C LYS A 931 37.41 9.14 -24.13
N LEU A 932 38.40 9.96 -23.79
CA LEU A 932 38.23 11.37 -23.47
C LEU A 932 37.97 12.20 -24.73
N THR A 933 38.64 11.92 -25.86
CA THR A 933 38.34 12.56 -27.16
C THR A 933 36.90 12.35 -27.58
N ALA A 934 36.39 11.11 -27.54
CA ALA A 934 34.99 10.81 -27.86
C ALA A 934 33.98 11.50 -26.93
N ARG A 935 34.37 11.82 -25.68
CA ARG A 935 33.55 12.63 -24.76
C ARG A 935 33.67 14.12 -25.05
N MET A 936 34.86 14.61 -25.39
CA MET A 936 35.09 16.00 -25.78
C MET A 936 34.29 16.35 -27.03
N GLU A 937 34.26 15.47 -28.04
CA GLU A 937 33.41 15.63 -29.24
C GLU A 937 31.92 15.76 -28.88
N ARG A 938 31.44 15.02 -27.87
CA ARG A 938 30.04 15.17 -27.40
C ARG A 938 29.81 16.51 -26.74
N TYR A 939 30.74 16.96 -25.90
CA TYR A 939 30.63 18.26 -25.24
C TYR A 939 30.76 19.42 -26.24
N THR A 940 31.63 19.33 -27.25
CA THR A 940 31.71 20.32 -28.34
C THR A 940 30.41 20.37 -29.11
N ASN A 941 29.86 19.23 -29.52
CA ASN A 941 28.59 19.18 -30.26
C ASN A 941 27.44 19.76 -29.44
N GLN A 942 27.37 19.47 -28.14
CA GLN A 942 26.36 20.04 -27.25
C GLN A 942 26.54 21.55 -27.07
N LYS A 943 27.77 22.02 -26.91
CA LYS A 943 28.09 23.46 -26.81
C LYS A 943 27.70 24.17 -28.10
N GLU A 944 28.12 23.67 -29.26
CA GLU A 944 27.78 24.23 -30.58
C GLU A 944 26.26 24.23 -30.82
N PHE A 945 25.56 23.17 -30.43
CA PHE A 945 24.11 23.11 -30.53
C PHE A 945 23.44 24.21 -29.69
N MET A 946 23.87 24.40 -28.43
CA MET A 946 23.33 25.44 -27.56
C MET A 946 23.71 26.86 -28.02
N GLU A 947 24.94 27.06 -28.50
CA GLU A 947 25.38 28.32 -29.10
C GLU A 947 24.60 28.65 -30.37
N THR A 948 24.30 27.65 -31.21
CA THR A 948 23.46 27.81 -32.40
C THR A 948 22.03 28.19 -32.02
N ARG A 949 21.46 27.59 -30.97
CA ARG A 949 20.14 27.99 -30.45
C ARG A 949 20.13 29.43 -29.96
N LEU A 950 21.22 29.89 -29.32
CA LEU A 950 21.35 31.28 -28.89
C LEU A 950 21.53 32.24 -30.08
N LYS A 951 22.29 31.84 -31.12
CA LYS A 951 22.44 32.60 -32.37
C LYS A 951 21.14 32.69 -33.19
N ARG A 952 20.23 31.73 -33.06
CA ARG A 952 18.90 31.77 -33.68
C ARG A 952 17.86 32.55 -32.86
N ALA A 953 18.18 32.94 -31.63
CA ALA A 953 17.27 33.72 -30.82
C ALA A 953 17.09 35.14 -31.39
N GLU A 954 15.90 35.68 -31.21
CA GLU A 954 15.57 37.06 -31.55
C GLU A 954 16.47 38.03 -30.76
N PRO A 955 16.90 39.14 -31.38
CA PRO A 955 17.72 40.14 -30.71
C PRO A 955 16.89 40.85 -29.64
N GLY A 956 17.38 40.83 -28.40
CA GLY A 956 16.75 41.59 -27.32
C GLY A 956 17.21 43.05 -27.28
N VAL A 957 16.44 43.89 -26.58
CA VAL A 957 16.67 45.33 -26.46
C VAL A 957 16.79 45.77 -25.01
N ILE A 958 17.74 46.66 -24.72
CA ILE A 958 17.85 47.32 -23.41
C ILE A 958 17.52 48.79 -23.59
N ASN A 959 16.49 49.27 -22.92
CA ASN A 959 16.03 50.65 -22.96
C ASN A 959 16.39 51.35 -21.66
N VAL A 960 17.21 52.39 -21.74
CA VAL A 960 17.62 53.23 -20.60
C VAL A 960 17.13 54.66 -20.85
N SER A 961 16.09 55.09 -20.13
CA SER A 961 15.49 56.43 -20.35
C SER A 961 16.27 57.57 -19.72
N GLY A 962 17.03 57.30 -18.65
CA GLY A 962 17.87 58.24 -17.91
C GLY A 962 19.35 57.99 -18.15
N CYS A 963 20.12 57.71 -17.10
CA CYS A 963 21.58 57.59 -17.17
C CYS A 963 22.05 56.13 -17.23
N LEU A 964 22.95 55.84 -18.17
CA LEU A 964 23.75 54.62 -18.27
C LEU A 964 25.15 54.92 -17.74
N SER A 965 25.52 54.32 -16.61
CA SER A 965 26.79 54.59 -15.92
C SER A 965 27.96 53.76 -16.47
N PRO A 966 29.22 54.15 -16.16
CA PRO A 966 30.41 53.36 -16.45
C PRO A 966 30.42 51.98 -15.78
N ASN A 967 31.22 51.06 -16.31
CA ASN A 967 31.41 49.69 -15.84
C ASN A 967 30.15 48.79 -15.90
N VAL A 968 29.19 49.18 -16.76
CA VAL A 968 28.06 48.34 -17.14
C VAL A 968 28.48 47.46 -18.31
N THR A 969 28.36 46.14 -18.15
CA THR A 969 28.58 45.17 -19.21
C THR A 969 27.24 44.77 -19.80
N VAL A 970 27.04 45.07 -21.08
CA VAL A 970 25.82 44.77 -21.83
C VAL A 970 26.10 43.66 -22.82
N THR A 971 25.35 42.57 -22.74
CA THR A 971 25.44 41.45 -23.67
C THR A 971 24.13 41.28 -24.43
N THR A 972 24.15 41.52 -25.74
CA THR A 972 23.00 41.24 -26.62
C THR A 972 23.32 40.05 -27.52
N LYS A 973 22.50 38.99 -27.47
CA LYS A 973 22.68 37.76 -28.27
C LYS A 973 24.06 37.09 -28.03
N THR A 974 25.07 37.36 -28.86
CA THR A 974 26.45 36.87 -28.71
C THR A 974 27.50 38.00 -28.56
N ALA A 975 27.08 39.26 -28.65
CA ALA A 975 27.99 40.41 -28.59
C ALA A 975 27.95 41.05 -27.20
N THR A 976 29.12 41.46 -26.71
CA THR A 976 29.29 42.12 -25.42
C THR A 976 29.92 43.49 -25.61
N LEU A 977 29.37 44.50 -24.93
CA LEU A 977 29.87 45.86 -24.89
C LEU A 977 30.04 46.30 -23.44
N ILE A 978 31.20 46.88 -23.12
CA ILE A 978 31.47 47.48 -21.82
C ILE A 978 31.37 48.99 -21.97
N ILE A 979 30.53 49.62 -21.15
CA ILE A 979 30.35 51.07 -21.13
C ILE A 979 31.45 51.68 -20.28
N ASN A 980 32.28 52.54 -20.89
CA ASN A 980 33.37 53.23 -20.20
C ASN A 980 32.97 54.66 -19.78
N ASP A 981 32.19 55.34 -20.61
CA ASP A 981 31.73 56.72 -20.38
C ASP A 981 30.22 56.77 -20.15
N PRO A 982 29.72 57.65 -19.28
CA PRO A 982 28.29 57.75 -19.00
C PRO A 982 27.52 58.26 -20.22
N CYS A 983 26.38 57.63 -20.52
CA CYS A 983 25.48 58.00 -21.62
C CYS A 983 24.07 58.29 -21.07
N ASN A 984 23.31 59.18 -21.71
CA ASN A 984 21.94 59.49 -21.32
C ASN A 984 20.94 59.13 -22.42
N ALA A 985 19.77 58.61 -22.03
CA ALA A 985 18.63 58.30 -22.90
C ALA A 985 19.02 57.45 -24.12
N VAL A 986 19.42 56.20 -23.86
CA VAL A 986 19.93 55.28 -24.89
C VAL A 986 19.15 53.97 -24.95
N SER A 987 19.03 53.43 -26.15
CA SER A 987 18.60 52.06 -26.41
C SER A 987 19.77 51.25 -26.97
N LEU A 988 20.03 50.09 -26.40
CA LEU A 988 21.09 49.16 -26.80
C LEU A 988 20.45 47.92 -27.41
N GLY A 989 20.91 47.53 -28.60
CA GLY A 989 20.37 46.36 -29.31
C GLY A 989 21.37 45.81 -30.31
N PHE A 990 21.11 44.61 -30.82
CA PHE A 990 22.02 43.92 -31.74
C PHE A 990 21.88 44.49 -33.16
N ASN A 991 22.98 44.97 -33.75
CA ASN A 991 22.97 45.62 -35.08
C ASN A 991 23.45 44.69 -36.23
N GLY A 992 23.50 43.38 -36.01
CA GLY A 992 24.00 42.39 -36.97
C GLY A 992 25.46 41.98 -36.76
N ILE A 993 26.31 42.89 -36.25
CA ILE A 993 27.75 42.64 -36.02
C ILE A 993 28.10 42.70 -34.54
N GLY A 994 27.48 43.59 -33.78
CA GLY A 994 27.75 43.82 -32.37
C GLY A 994 26.59 44.49 -31.63
N VAL A 995 26.89 45.08 -30.47
CA VAL A 995 25.93 45.90 -29.73
C VAL A 995 25.97 47.32 -30.30
N GLY A 996 24.86 47.78 -30.88
CA GLY A 996 24.67 49.16 -31.31
C GLY A 996 24.02 50.01 -30.23
N MET A 997 24.37 51.29 -30.17
CA MET A 997 23.78 52.27 -29.27
C MET A 997 22.98 53.30 -30.07
N TYR A 998 21.72 53.49 -29.70
CA TYR A 998 20.75 54.34 -30.38
C TYR A 998 20.12 55.32 -29.38
N PRO A 999 19.55 56.44 -29.84
CA PRO A 999 18.69 57.27 -29.00
C PRO A 999 17.53 56.45 -28.43
N PHE A 1000 17.08 56.78 -27.22
CA PHE A 1000 15.98 56.09 -26.55
C PHE A 1000 14.76 55.88 -27.46
N GLY A 1001 14.31 54.63 -27.58
CA GLY A 1001 13.19 54.23 -28.45
C GLY A 1001 13.49 54.23 -29.95
N GLY A 1002 14.72 54.57 -30.34
CA GLY A 1002 15.19 54.63 -31.73
C GLY A 1002 15.71 53.32 -32.29
N TYR A 1003 15.81 52.26 -31.48
CA TYR A 1003 16.20 50.94 -31.98
C TYR A 1003 15.05 50.36 -32.83
N LYS A 1004 15.36 50.08 -34.10
CA LYS A 1004 14.54 49.24 -34.97
C LYS A 1004 15.31 47.95 -35.19
N GLU A 1005 14.62 46.82 -35.04
CA GLU A 1005 15.23 45.53 -35.33
C GLU A 1005 15.82 45.52 -36.74
N PRO A 1006 17.04 45.00 -36.92
CA PRO A 1006 17.56 44.80 -38.27
C PRO A 1006 16.61 43.84 -38.99
N ILE A 1007 15.99 44.32 -40.07
CA ILE A 1007 15.20 43.49 -40.97
C ILE A 1007 16.19 42.49 -41.57
N GLU A 1008 16.16 41.23 -41.13
CA GLU A 1008 16.86 40.16 -41.83
C GLU A 1008 16.25 40.07 -43.23
N VAL A 1009 16.95 40.62 -44.23
CA VAL A 1009 16.69 40.29 -45.62
C VAL A 1009 17.03 38.81 -45.73
N ALA A 1010 16.00 37.97 -45.85
CA ALA A 1010 16.17 36.56 -46.11
C ALA A 1010 16.92 36.40 -47.44
N GLU A 1011 18.24 36.20 -47.35
CA GLU A 1011 19.01 35.66 -48.47
C GLU A 1011 18.55 34.21 -48.67
N GLY A 1012 18.02 33.96 -49.87
CA GLY A 1012 17.34 32.72 -50.27
C GLY A 1012 18.22 31.50 -50.47
#